data_AF-A0A3B6TH91-F1
#
_entry.id   AF-A0A3B6TH91-F1
#
_cell.length_a   1.000
_cell.length_b   1.000
_cell.length_c   1.000
_cell.angle_alpha   90.00
_cell.angle_beta   90.00
_cell.angle_gamma   90.00
#
_symmetry.space_group_name_H-M   'P 1'
#
loop_
_entity.id
_entity.type
_entity.pdbx_description
1 polymer ?
#
loop_
_entity_poly.entity_id
_entity_poly.type
_entity_poly.pdbx_seq_one_letter_code
_entity_poly.pdbx_strand_id
1 'polypeptide(L)'
;MAICREKTTAASGLPDEMMTELFLRLPVRSLLRFRAVCRSWAATLSSEEFCALHMAKADADSVPRLLFVAPTTGYDSTAVYSCSTSGVDTLFAIDELRGGFVGPMASQCRGLTLLYDAVAPAYYVLNAATKAITRLPPCPDVLQSSAGLCFDYRTKEYKAVRLFTHSCYDEQLGRWSLRAKCEIYTLGGSRWRPAAGGVPSSFNRATQAALANAALDKLTPVLANGSLHWLLLPLFQDTCPGVSIMSFSVTEESLGWIRSPPFVTSRGAHLVELDGHLCMARDLGAGGSAWMLEIWKRQDSTSGAWSLHHRIDLSSGDVLQPLAVRVLGSVGNGRSGQKKIIIRTCLHKVHACDAMSGTLETILSTGDDTHAAGCYKTEPGPLRMNLFKESLAPVKRTNAETALSSPVGKAFKEILLRLPAKSVIQFKAVCTRWCRWVEGESFMRSYFVHKNMDRRPKLMLVGNKGTQESGFQFIPLKKWLSDTTTGQGACLQAKVVCSKPCHGLNLLSTAEKDYVYNPCTGYYITMYYPHPHIDKPWKMPNDYGCRVQDSAFSVGNKNIGLGFNPRIQEHVAVIILYQHKDFISRRYRLTCSLRECGTGSREGLGPPPLPPNDMPPAYVDGVLYWMSDPSLCPTNKQALVSFDIATEEFDVIPCPSHISEWCNEKRRHGFVVELHGMLCVVLADPMADELEIWIWKLGYDQWDKAYTICLKEWPDYSLLSNIVVPMSIDPRDGKILLSTGRKVGLYDPADRKLERLCALGEMPVAGNNSKRQLPGGSRELCLSKRSRLDHNISQRRAPPEEYYLLPSLNECSSKRSIIKDLNARCSTTTAPLFPMLYEESLISYPRAGKTRLLDSL
;
A
#
# COMPACT_ATOMS: atom_id res chain seq x y z
N MET A 1 27.67 54.58 -3.79
CA MET A 1 27.12 55.13 -2.54
C MET A 1 27.66 54.31 -1.38
N ALA A 2 28.46 54.93 -0.52
CA ALA A 2 29.00 54.31 0.68
C ALA A 2 27.88 54.09 1.70
N ILE A 3 27.72 52.85 2.16
CA ILE A 3 26.83 52.54 3.28
C ILE A 3 27.59 52.92 4.56
N CYS A 4 27.18 54.01 5.20
CA CYS A 4 27.59 54.32 6.56
C CYS A 4 27.17 53.16 7.48
N ARG A 5 28.15 52.41 7.99
CA ARG A 5 27.96 51.60 9.19
C ARG A 5 27.93 52.56 10.37
N GLU A 6 26.75 53.00 10.76
CA GLU A 6 26.55 53.52 12.12
C GLU A 6 26.89 52.38 13.10
N LYS A 7 27.92 52.61 13.92
CA LYS A 7 28.17 51.83 15.13
C LYS A 7 26.99 52.08 16.06
N THR A 8 26.02 51.17 16.06
CA THR A 8 25.00 51.11 17.10
C THR A 8 25.72 50.81 18.42
N THR A 9 25.58 51.72 19.37
CA THR A 9 25.97 51.55 20.77
C THR A 9 25.41 50.22 21.28
N ALA A 10 26.28 49.41 21.88
CA ALA A 10 25.91 48.12 22.47
C ALA A 10 24.85 48.37 23.55
N ALA A 11 23.58 48.11 23.24
CA ALA A 11 22.60 47.81 24.27
C ALA A 11 23.18 46.63 25.05
N SER A 12 23.41 46.81 26.35
CA SER A 12 23.81 45.73 27.25
C SER A 12 22.72 44.67 27.23
N GLY A 13 22.85 43.70 26.32
CA GLY A 13 21.97 42.55 26.24
C GLY A 13 22.00 41.79 27.56
N LEU A 14 20.88 41.13 27.89
CA LEU A 14 20.86 40.14 28.96
C LEU A 14 21.99 39.13 28.72
N PRO A 15 22.78 38.77 29.74
CA PRO A 15 23.83 37.74 29.62
C PRO A 15 23.27 36.43 29.07
N ASP A 16 24.08 35.72 28.27
CA ASP A 16 23.67 34.48 27.61
C ASP A 16 23.24 33.40 28.63
N GLU A 17 23.81 33.42 29.84
CA GLU A 17 23.43 32.53 30.93
C GLU A 17 22.01 32.81 31.44
N MET A 18 21.64 34.09 31.58
CA MET A 18 20.29 34.49 31.99
C MET A 18 19.26 34.14 30.92
N MET A 19 19.61 34.35 29.65
CA MET A 19 18.76 33.95 28.52
C MET A 19 18.56 32.43 28.48
N THR A 20 19.62 31.66 28.74
CA THR A 20 19.55 30.20 28.82
C THR A 20 18.62 29.74 29.94
N GLU A 21 18.73 30.30 31.15
CA GLU A 21 17.85 29.99 32.27
C GLU A 21 16.38 30.34 32.00
N LEU A 22 16.12 31.47 31.33
CA LEU A 22 14.78 31.84 30.88
C LEU A 22 14.24 30.82 29.88
N PHE A 23 15.01 30.47 28.86
CA PHE A 23 14.60 29.49 27.85
C PHE A 23 14.37 28.10 28.45
N LEU A 24 15.18 27.67 29.43
CA LEU A 24 15.00 26.39 30.12
C LEU A 24 13.64 26.28 30.83
N ARG A 25 12.99 27.40 31.19
CA ARG A 25 11.67 27.41 31.86
C ARG A 25 10.48 27.41 30.88
N LEU A 26 10.74 27.51 29.58
CA LEU A 26 9.67 27.63 28.59
C LEU A 26 9.27 26.26 28.03
N PRO A 27 7.98 26.08 27.67
CA PRO A 27 7.52 24.89 26.97
C PRO A 27 8.11 24.82 25.57
N VAL A 28 8.25 23.60 25.04
CA VAL A 28 8.86 23.34 23.72
C VAL A 28 8.19 24.15 22.62
N ARG A 29 6.87 24.32 22.67
CA ARG A 29 6.11 25.11 21.69
C ARG A 29 6.58 26.56 21.59
N SER A 30 6.92 27.19 22.72
CA SER A 30 7.44 28.56 22.76
C SER A 30 8.87 28.62 22.26
N LEU A 31 9.71 27.66 22.66
CA LEU A 31 11.10 27.56 22.21
C LEU A 31 11.21 27.41 20.69
N LEU A 32 10.33 26.61 20.07
CA LEU A 32 10.27 26.49 18.62
C LEU A 32 9.92 27.80 17.91
N ARG A 33 9.09 28.66 18.53
CA ARG A 33 8.81 30.00 18.01
C ARG A 33 10.01 30.93 18.16
N PHE A 34 10.72 30.85 19.29
CA PHE A 34 11.91 31.66 19.55
C PHE A 34 13.11 31.32 18.67
N ARG A 35 13.19 30.08 18.16
CA ARG A 35 14.15 29.74 17.08
C ARG A 35 13.98 30.60 15.83
N ALA A 36 12.82 31.20 15.58
CA ALA A 36 12.59 32.05 14.42
C ALA A 36 13.01 33.53 14.64
N VAL A 37 13.35 33.93 15.88
CA VAL A 37 13.63 35.34 16.22
C VAL A 37 15.00 35.78 15.69
N CYS A 38 16.06 35.02 15.95
CA CYS A 38 17.39 35.29 15.43
C CYS A 38 18.23 34.02 15.29
N ARG A 39 19.31 34.09 14.49
CA ARG A 39 20.20 32.94 14.23
C ARG A 39 20.93 32.45 15.50
N SER A 40 21.29 33.37 16.39
CA SER A 40 21.95 33.03 17.65
C SER A 40 21.03 32.15 18.51
N TRP A 41 19.79 32.59 18.76
CA TRP A 41 18.81 31.80 19.51
C TRP A 41 18.46 30.49 18.81
N ALA A 42 18.36 30.49 17.48
CA ALA A 42 18.17 29.26 16.72
C ALA A 42 19.29 28.24 16.98
N ALA A 43 20.55 28.69 17.02
CA ALA A 43 21.71 27.85 17.30
C ALA A 43 21.72 27.37 18.76
N THR A 44 21.56 28.27 19.74
CA THR A 44 21.53 27.93 21.16
C THR A 44 20.40 26.95 21.49
N LEU A 45 19.18 27.23 21.03
CA LEU A 45 18.01 26.37 21.28
C LEU A 45 18.06 25.04 20.52
N SER A 46 18.97 24.89 19.57
CA SER A 46 19.18 23.63 18.81
C SER A 46 20.46 22.90 19.22
N SER A 47 21.24 23.44 20.17
CA SER A 47 22.47 22.80 20.64
C SER A 47 22.15 21.54 21.46
N GLU A 48 23.07 20.57 21.45
CA GLU A 48 22.92 19.33 22.20
C GLU A 48 22.87 19.62 23.71
N GLU A 49 23.67 20.58 24.18
CA GLU A 49 23.76 20.99 25.58
C GLU A 49 22.43 21.57 26.06
N PHE A 50 21.83 22.51 25.31
CA PHE A 50 20.56 23.11 25.69
C PHE A 50 19.44 22.07 25.71
N CYS A 51 19.38 21.19 24.69
CA CYS A 51 18.40 20.11 24.64
C CYS A 51 18.55 19.15 25.84
N ALA A 52 19.78 18.83 26.24
CA ALA A 52 20.05 17.98 27.40
C ALA A 52 19.61 18.65 28.72
N LEU A 53 19.93 19.93 28.90
CA LEU A 53 19.53 20.71 30.08
C LEU A 53 18.00 20.87 30.17
N HIS A 54 17.34 21.16 29.04
CA HIS A 54 15.88 21.29 28.98
C HIS A 54 15.19 19.97 29.33
N MET A 55 15.68 18.84 28.80
CA MET A 55 15.16 17.51 29.15
C MET A 55 15.36 17.19 30.64
N ALA A 56 16.53 17.46 31.20
CA ALA A 56 16.81 17.20 32.62
C ALA A 56 15.88 18.01 33.54
N LYS A 57 15.49 19.22 33.13
CA LYS A 57 14.52 20.05 33.84
C LYS A 57 13.08 19.55 33.67
N ALA A 58 12.70 19.12 32.48
CA ALA A 58 11.40 18.48 32.24
C ALA A 58 11.25 17.16 33.01
N ASP A 59 12.35 16.44 33.27
CA ASP A 59 12.35 15.26 34.15
C ASP A 59 12.10 15.62 35.62
N ALA A 60 12.41 16.85 36.05
CA ALA A 60 12.15 17.35 37.40
C ALA A 60 10.71 17.90 37.57
N ASP A 61 10.12 18.45 36.50
CA ASP A 61 8.76 19.00 36.49
C ASP A 61 7.72 17.88 36.27
N SER A 62 7.20 17.33 37.36
CA SER A 62 6.46 16.06 37.40
C SER A 62 4.97 16.14 37.04
N VAL A 63 4.58 16.78 35.93
CA VAL A 63 3.16 16.83 35.52
C VAL A 63 2.83 15.64 34.59
N PRO A 64 1.84 14.79 34.91
CA PRO A 64 1.47 13.67 34.06
C PRO A 64 0.85 14.18 32.77
N ARG A 65 1.48 13.86 31.63
CA ARG A 65 0.87 14.06 30.31
C ARG A 65 0.78 12.73 29.59
N LEU A 66 -0.39 12.47 29.02
CA LEU A 66 -0.71 11.27 28.28
C LEU A 66 -0.76 11.61 26.80
N LEU A 67 -0.15 10.78 25.97
CA LEU A 67 -0.24 10.85 24.52
C LEU A 67 -1.10 9.70 24.01
N PHE A 68 -2.07 10.00 23.18
CA PHE A 68 -2.83 8.99 22.46
C PHE A 68 -3.12 9.45 21.03
N VAL A 69 -3.46 8.49 20.18
CA VAL A 69 -3.76 8.73 18.78
C VAL A 69 -5.15 8.18 18.45
N ALA A 70 -5.87 8.87 17.57
CA ALA A 70 -7.17 8.42 17.10
C ALA A 70 -7.36 8.80 15.62
N PRO A 71 -8.13 8.02 14.84
CA PRO A 71 -8.46 8.36 13.46
C PRO A 71 -9.23 9.69 13.39
N THR A 72 -8.95 10.49 12.37
CA THR A 72 -9.74 11.69 12.05
C THR A 72 -11.00 11.32 11.27
N THR A 73 -11.87 12.30 10.98
CA THR A 73 -13.04 12.10 10.09
C THR A 73 -12.66 11.73 8.65
N GLY A 74 -11.40 11.96 8.24
CA GLY A 74 -10.85 11.52 6.96
C GLY A 74 -10.22 10.12 7.07
N TYR A 75 -10.46 9.27 6.06
CA TYR A 75 -10.01 7.87 6.02
C TYR A 75 -8.47 7.68 6.09
N ASP A 76 -7.67 8.70 5.79
CA ASP A 76 -6.20 8.62 5.69
C ASP A 76 -5.47 9.62 6.59
N SER A 77 -6.00 9.97 7.77
CA SER A 77 -5.28 10.81 8.75
C SER A 77 -5.55 10.43 10.19
N THR A 78 -4.51 10.52 11.03
CA THR A 78 -4.54 10.18 12.47
C THR A 78 -4.24 11.42 13.30
N ALA A 79 -5.14 11.81 14.18
CA ALA A 79 -4.91 12.89 15.13
C ALA A 79 -4.09 12.41 16.33
N VAL A 80 -3.17 13.25 16.78
CA VAL A 80 -2.36 13.07 17.97
C VAL A 80 -2.87 14.00 19.06
N TYR A 81 -3.23 13.42 20.20
CA TYR A 81 -3.79 14.12 21.35
C TYR A 81 -2.85 14.06 22.54
N SER A 82 -2.81 15.16 23.31
CA SER A 82 -2.18 15.23 24.62
C SER A 82 -3.28 15.41 25.66
N CYS A 83 -3.27 14.62 26.72
CA CYS A 83 -4.15 14.82 27.87
C CYS A 83 -3.32 15.13 29.12
N SER A 84 -3.82 16.06 29.92
CA SER A 84 -3.33 16.33 31.27
C SER A 84 -4.51 16.43 32.24
N THR A 85 -4.25 16.71 33.51
CA THR A 85 -5.32 16.97 34.49
C THR A 85 -6.19 18.18 34.15
N SER A 86 -5.73 19.08 33.27
CA SER A 86 -6.49 20.25 32.83
C SER A 86 -7.32 20.04 31.56
N GLY A 87 -7.30 18.84 30.96
CA GLY A 87 -8.09 18.49 29.77
C GLY A 87 -7.31 17.85 28.62
N VAL A 88 -8.00 17.66 27.50
CA VAL A 88 -7.47 17.04 26.26
C VAL A 88 -7.22 18.11 25.21
N ASP A 89 -5.97 18.19 24.75
CA ASP A 89 -5.51 19.07 23.67
C ASP A 89 -5.21 18.26 22.40
N THR A 90 -5.70 18.73 21.26
CA THR A 90 -5.27 18.20 19.96
C THR A 90 -3.93 18.83 19.58
N LEU A 91 -2.88 18.02 19.45
CA LEU A 91 -1.55 18.54 19.10
C LEU A 91 -1.44 18.82 17.59
N PHE A 92 -1.75 17.83 16.76
CA PHE A 92 -1.75 17.90 15.29
C PHE A 92 -2.33 16.62 14.67
N ALA A 93 -2.62 16.66 13.37
CA ALA A 93 -2.97 15.48 12.58
C ALA A 93 -1.78 15.01 11.75
N ILE A 94 -1.63 13.70 11.62
CA ILE A 94 -0.65 13.05 10.78
C ILE A 94 -1.38 12.48 9.57
N ASP A 95 -1.14 13.11 8.42
CA ASP A 95 -1.65 12.66 7.13
C ASP A 95 -0.96 11.35 6.70
N GLU A 96 -1.67 10.51 5.95
CA GLU A 96 -1.21 9.22 5.41
C GLU A 96 -0.98 8.11 6.47
N LEU A 97 -1.48 8.31 7.70
CA LEU A 97 -1.48 7.29 8.78
C LEU A 97 -2.93 6.93 9.12
N ARG A 98 -3.30 5.64 9.03
CA ARG A 98 -4.67 5.15 9.24
C ARG A 98 -4.94 4.84 10.71
N GLY A 99 -5.68 5.72 11.39
CA GLY A 99 -5.71 5.80 12.86
C GLY A 99 -6.34 4.63 13.61
N GLY A 100 -7.06 3.71 12.95
CA GLY A 100 -7.66 2.54 13.61
C GLY A 100 -6.65 1.45 14.03
N PHE A 101 -5.43 1.49 13.49
CA PHE A 101 -4.42 0.45 13.68
C PHE A 101 -3.06 0.98 14.17
N VAL A 102 -3.00 2.29 14.45
CA VAL A 102 -1.80 2.99 14.87
C VAL A 102 -1.88 3.25 16.36
N GLY A 103 -0.79 2.99 17.07
CA GLY A 103 -0.65 3.52 18.42
C GLY A 103 0.76 3.43 18.96
N PRO A 104 1.04 4.12 20.07
CA PRO A 104 2.36 4.14 20.65
C PRO A 104 2.73 2.73 21.16
N MET A 105 3.92 2.28 20.75
CA MET A 105 4.40 0.89 20.87
C MET A 105 5.58 0.73 21.84
N ALA A 106 5.98 1.78 22.55
CA ALA A 106 7.05 1.70 23.55
C ALA A 106 6.89 2.82 24.58
N SER A 107 7.49 2.62 25.76
CA SER A 107 7.78 3.73 26.67
C SER A 107 8.61 4.78 25.93
N GLN A 108 8.38 6.06 26.25
CA GLN A 108 9.06 7.15 25.58
C GLN A 108 10.58 7.04 25.80
N CYS A 109 11.35 7.17 24.73
CA CYS A 109 12.81 7.20 24.82
C CYS A 109 13.28 8.66 24.68
N ARG A 110 13.58 9.30 25.82
CA ARG A 110 14.12 10.69 25.92
C ARG A 110 13.40 11.71 25.03
N GLY A 111 12.07 11.66 24.98
CA GLY A 111 11.27 12.58 24.15
C GLY A 111 10.62 11.95 22.92
N LEU A 112 11.15 10.83 22.43
CA LEU A 112 10.69 10.18 21.20
C LEU A 112 9.77 9.00 21.49
N THR A 113 8.74 8.83 20.66
CA THR A 113 7.76 7.74 20.73
C THR A 113 7.79 6.94 19.44
N LEU A 114 7.81 5.62 19.55
CA LEU A 114 7.66 4.72 18.41
C LEU A 114 6.17 4.44 18.18
N LEU A 115 5.70 4.68 16.96
CA LEU A 115 4.38 4.27 16.49
C LEU A 115 4.53 3.10 15.51
N TYR A 116 3.50 2.27 15.40
CA TYR A 116 3.41 1.21 14.41
C TYR A 116 2.08 1.27 13.69
N ASP A 117 2.11 1.21 12.37
CA ASP A 117 0.95 1.07 11.49
C ASP A 117 0.81 -0.41 11.11
N ALA A 118 -0.30 -1.05 11.50
CA ALA A 118 -0.55 -2.45 11.17
C ALA A 118 -1.13 -2.68 9.77
N VAL A 119 -1.67 -1.64 9.12
CA VAL A 119 -2.25 -1.74 7.75
C VAL A 119 -1.13 -1.67 6.72
N ALA A 120 -0.20 -0.73 6.90
CA ALA A 120 1.02 -0.67 6.13
C ALA A 120 2.19 -0.98 7.09
N PRO A 121 2.54 -2.27 7.32
CA PRO A 121 3.42 -2.72 8.39
C PRO A 121 4.74 -1.94 8.44
N ALA A 122 4.74 -0.87 9.23
CA ALA A 122 5.81 0.12 9.25
C ALA A 122 5.86 0.83 10.61
N TYR A 123 7.08 1.19 10.99
CA TYR A 123 7.36 1.92 12.22
C TYR A 123 7.56 3.40 11.91
N TYR A 124 7.11 4.26 12.81
CA TYR A 124 7.31 5.71 12.74
C TYR A 124 7.90 6.21 14.05
N VAL A 125 8.81 7.17 13.97
CA VAL A 125 9.35 7.84 15.15
C VAL A 125 8.76 9.23 15.23
N LEU A 126 8.11 9.50 16.36
CA LEU A 126 7.36 10.71 16.64
C LEU A 126 8.02 11.49 17.80
N ASN A 127 8.21 12.79 17.61
CA ASN A 127 8.30 13.74 18.69
C ASN A 127 7.03 14.60 18.69
N ALA A 128 6.14 14.36 19.67
CA ALA A 128 4.87 15.06 19.75
C ALA A 128 5.02 16.54 20.16
N ALA A 129 6.06 16.89 20.92
CA ALA A 129 6.34 18.26 21.34
C ALA A 129 6.75 19.14 20.16
N THR A 130 7.59 18.61 19.28
CA THR A 130 8.07 19.31 18.07
C THR A 130 7.21 19.07 16.85
N LYS A 131 6.23 18.18 16.94
CA LYS A 131 5.38 17.72 15.84
C LYS A 131 6.18 17.10 14.69
N ALA A 132 7.39 16.62 15.00
CA ALA A 132 8.26 15.98 14.02
C ALA A 132 7.97 14.48 13.98
N ILE A 133 7.90 13.94 12.78
CA ILE A 133 7.69 12.52 12.50
C ILE A 133 8.55 12.10 11.31
N THR A 134 9.05 10.86 11.36
CA THR A 134 9.77 10.18 10.28
C THR A 134 9.36 8.71 10.23
N ARG A 135 9.15 8.18 9.02
CA ARG A 135 8.89 6.77 8.78
C ARG A 135 10.21 6.00 8.74
N LEU A 136 10.28 4.88 9.45
CA LEU A 136 11.41 3.95 9.36
C LEU A 136 11.25 3.06 8.12
N PRO A 137 12.36 2.59 7.51
CA PRO A 137 12.26 1.70 6.35
C PRO A 137 11.39 0.46 6.66
N PRO A 138 10.53 0.01 5.73
CA PRO A 138 9.68 -1.16 5.96
C PRO A 138 10.50 -2.44 6.18
N CYS A 139 9.91 -3.44 6.83
CA CYS A 139 10.44 -4.79 6.83
C CYS A 139 9.68 -5.63 5.80
N PRO A 140 10.33 -6.09 4.72
CA PRO A 140 9.75 -7.15 3.91
C PRO A 140 9.72 -8.46 4.74
N ASP A 141 8.69 -9.29 4.57
CA ASP A 141 8.64 -10.68 5.07
C ASP A 141 8.55 -10.88 6.58
N VAL A 142 7.55 -10.28 7.23
CA VAL A 142 7.34 -10.46 8.66
C VAL A 142 5.95 -10.99 8.97
N LEU A 143 5.90 -12.21 9.51
CA LEU A 143 4.68 -12.78 10.10
C LEU A 143 4.30 -12.05 11.41
N GLN A 144 5.30 -11.76 12.25
CA GLN A 144 5.16 -11.01 13.50
C GLN A 144 6.45 -10.22 13.79
N SER A 145 6.31 -8.95 14.20
CA SER A 145 7.42 -8.15 14.74
C SER A 145 7.05 -7.44 16.03
N SER A 146 8.07 -7.17 16.82
CA SER A 146 8.02 -6.29 17.98
C SER A 146 9.25 -5.39 17.94
N ALA A 147 9.08 -4.09 18.16
CA ALA A 147 10.19 -3.15 18.14
C ALA A 147 10.13 -2.18 19.31
N GLY A 148 11.31 -1.80 19.80
CA GLY A 148 11.50 -0.80 20.84
C GLY A 148 12.43 0.32 20.37
N LEU A 149 12.27 1.49 20.96
CA LEU A 149 13.15 2.64 20.75
C LEU A 149 14.08 2.79 21.95
N CYS A 150 15.36 3.05 21.70
CA CYS A 150 16.38 3.20 22.72
C CYS A 150 17.38 4.32 22.39
N PHE A 151 18.08 4.80 23.41
CA PHE A 151 19.15 5.77 23.29
C PHE A 151 20.45 5.11 23.75
N ASP A 152 21.42 4.98 22.85
CA ASP A 152 22.73 4.43 23.16
C ASP A 152 23.61 5.53 23.75
N TYR A 153 23.85 5.46 25.06
CA TYR A 153 24.64 6.47 25.78
C TYR A 153 26.11 6.53 25.33
N ARG A 154 26.66 5.47 24.74
CA ARG A 154 28.06 5.44 24.29
C ARG A 154 28.24 6.15 22.96
N THR A 155 27.31 5.93 22.03
CA THR A 155 27.32 6.59 20.71
C THR A 155 26.55 7.90 20.68
N LYS A 156 25.75 8.19 21.73
CA LYS A 156 24.80 9.30 21.82
C LYS A 156 23.76 9.31 20.70
N GLU A 157 23.35 8.13 20.23
CA GLU A 157 22.41 7.98 19.12
C GLU A 157 21.11 7.30 19.53
N TYR A 158 20.00 7.71 18.90
CA TYR A 158 18.74 6.99 18.97
C TYR A 158 18.79 5.78 18.03
N LYS A 159 18.42 4.63 18.56
CA LYS A 159 18.33 3.37 17.83
C LYS A 159 16.93 2.79 17.98
N ALA A 160 16.38 2.25 16.90
CA ALA A 160 15.22 1.38 16.96
C ALA A 160 15.72 -0.06 16.82
N VAL A 161 15.27 -0.95 17.71
CA VAL A 161 15.61 -2.38 17.66
C VAL A 161 14.33 -3.14 17.39
N ARG A 162 14.33 -4.00 16.37
CA ARG A 162 13.20 -4.86 16.03
C ARG A 162 13.59 -6.33 16.12
N LEU A 163 12.71 -7.11 16.74
CA LEU A 163 12.70 -8.56 16.69
C LEU A 163 11.59 -9.03 15.76
N PHE A 164 11.87 -10.04 14.95
CA PHE A 164 10.89 -10.63 14.04
C PHE A 164 11.25 -12.07 13.70
N THR A 165 10.27 -12.82 13.21
CA THR A 165 10.47 -14.17 12.68
C THR A 165 10.29 -14.18 11.18
N HIS A 166 11.21 -14.85 10.51
CA HIS A 166 11.23 -15.05 9.07
C HIS A 166 11.08 -16.54 8.75
N SER A 167 10.22 -16.88 7.80
CA SER A 167 10.04 -18.26 7.33
C SER A 167 11.18 -18.65 6.39
N CYS A 168 11.86 -19.76 6.66
CA CYS A 168 12.89 -20.30 5.76
C CYS A 168 12.77 -21.82 5.67
N TYR A 169 12.96 -22.35 4.46
CA TYR A 169 13.02 -23.79 4.24
C TYR A 169 14.32 -24.34 4.83
N ASP A 170 14.20 -25.34 5.71
CA ASP A 170 15.34 -26.03 6.28
C ASP A 170 15.61 -27.29 5.44
N GLU A 171 16.65 -27.26 4.61
CA GLU A 171 17.01 -28.36 3.71
C GLU A 171 17.35 -29.66 4.46
N GLN A 172 17.83 -29.57 5.71
CA GLN A 172 18.19 -30.75 6.51
C GLN A 172 16.96 -31.42 7.12
N LEU A 173 15.93 -30.64 7.46
CA LEU A 173 14.69 -31.14 8.06
C LEU A 173 13.54 -31.33 7.06
N GLY A 174 13.73 -30.93 5.79
CA GLY A 174 12.72 -31.01 4.74
C GLY A 174 11.43 -30.25 5.06
N ARG A 175 11.51 -29.17 5.85
CA ARG A 175 10.34 -28.40 6.31
C ARG A 175 10.62 -26.92 6.48
N TRP A 176 9.58 -26.11 6.37
CA TRP A 176 9.62 -24.70 6.72
C TRP A 176 9.87 -24.51 8.22
N SER A 177 10.77 -23.59 8.56
CA SER A 177 11.12 -23.23 9.93
C SER A 177 11.10 -21.72 10.10
N LEU A 178 10.70 -21.26 11.30
CA LEU A 178 10.69 -19.84 11.64
C LEU A 178 12.01 -19.49 12.36
N ARG A 179 12.87 -18.71 11.70
CA ARG A 179 14.10 -18.18 12.30
C ARG A 179 13.88 -16.78 12.84
N ALA A 180 14.31 -16.57 14.07
CA ALA A 180 14.31 -15.26 14.70
C ALA A 180 15.45 -14.40 14.13
N LYS A 181 15.15 -13.12 13.91
CA LYS A 181 16.10 -12.09 13.49
C LYS A 181 15.98 -10.87 14.39
N CYS A 182 17.10 -10.19 14.58
CA CYS A 182 17.18 -8.95 15.33
C CYS A 182 17.91 -7.91 14.47
N GLU A 183 17.28 -6.77 14.27
CA GLU A 183 17.82 -5.68 13.47
C GLU A 183 17.76 -4.36 14.22
N ILE A 184 18.73 -3.50 13.90
CA ILE A 184 18.91 -2.19 14.49
C ILE A 184 18.86 -1.15 13.37
N TYR A 185 18.13 -0.08 13.63
CA TYR A 185 18.13 1.12 12.80
C TYR A 185 18.57 2.31 13.64
N THR A 186 19.69 2.91 13.25
CA THR A 186 20.14 4.19 13.83
C THR A 186 19.38 5.33 13.16
N LEU A 187 18.76 6.21 13.96
CA LEU A 187 18.00 7.36 13.43
C LEU A 187 18.87 8.24 12.55
N GLY A 188 18.37 8.58 11.36
CA GLY A 188 19.09 9.32 10.32
C GLY A 188 19.91 8.44 9.37
N GLY A 189 19.98 7.13 9.61
CA GLY A 189 20.56 6.15 8.69
C GLY A 189 19.65 5.81 7.50
N SER A 190 20.16 5.04 6.55
CA SER A 190 19.42 4.68 5.32
C SER A 190 18.73 3.31 5.37
N ARG A 191 19.20 2.36 6.20
CA ARG A 191 18.68 0.99 6.23
C ARG A 191 18.75 0.35 7.62
N TRP A 192 17.91 -0.66 7.84
CA TRP A 192 18.08 -1.60 8.94
C TRP A 192 19.33 -2.44 8.72
N ARG A 193 20.02 -2.76 9.80
CA ARG A 193 21.16 -3.70 9.79
C ARG A 193 20.95 -4.78 10.84
N PRO A 194 21.51 -5.99 10.66
CA PRO A 194 21.55 -6.99 11.72
C PRO A 194 22.24 -6.45 12.98
N ALA A 195 21.79 -6.90 14.16
CA ALA A 195 22.51 -6.70 15.41
C ALA A 195 23.86 -7.44 15.35
N ALA A 196 24.93 -6.85 15.89
CA ALA A 196 26.26 -7.43 15.81
C ALA A 196 26.36 -8.83 16.43
N GLY A 197 25.66 -9.07 17.55
CA GLY A 197 25.60 -10.40 18.19
C GLY A 197 24.62 -11.39 17.53
N GLY A 198 23.84 -10.96 16.53
CA GLY A 198 22.81 -11.76 15.90
C GLY A 198 21.72 -12.26 16.86
N VAL A 199 20.99 -13.31 16.45
CA VAL A 199 20.08 -14.05 17.34
C VAL A 199 20.59 -15.48 17.46
N PRO A 200 21.11 -15.88 18.64
CA PRO A 200 21.53 -17.26 18.85
C PRO A 200 20.35 -18.23 18.72
N SER A 201 20.60 -19.45 18.23
CA SER A 201 19.56 -20.45 18.00
C SER A 201 18.76 -20.81 19.25
N SER A 202 19.37 -20.72 20.44
CA SER A 202 18.73 -20.92 21.74
C SER A 202 17.61 -19.91 22.03
N PHE A 203 17.65 -18.73 21.41
CA PHE A 203 16.64 -17.68 21.55
C PHE A 203 15.52 -17.77 20.50
N ASN A 204 15.55 -18.69 19.53
CA ASN A 204 14.52 -18.78 18.49
C ASN A 204 13.12 -19.00 19.08
N ARG A 205 12.94 -20.04 19.92
CA ARG A 205 11.64 -20.32 20.55
C ARG A 205 11.19 -19.21 21.50
N ALA A 206 12.12 -18.62 22.24
CA ALA A 206 11.82 -17.50 23.13
C ALA A 206 11.40 -16.24 22.35
N THR A 207 12.03 -15.97 21.21
CA THR A 207 11.63 -14.87 20.34
C THR A 207 10.22 -15.11 19.80
N GLN A 208 9.90 -16.32 19.36
CA GLN A 208 8.54 -16.67 18.95
C GLN A 208 7.54 -16.47 20.09
N ALA A 209 7.86 -16.90 21.31
CA ALA A 209 7.03 -16.69 22.50
C ALA A 209 6.85 -15.19 22.84
N ALA A 210 7.92 -14.39 22.73
CA ALA A 210 7.87 -12.94 22.93
C ALA A 210 6.97 -12.24 21.90
N LEU A 211 7.11 -12.61 20.62
CA LEU A 211 6.32 -12.06 19.52
C LEU A 211 4.84 -12.46 19.61
N ALA A 212 4.57 -13.72 19.94
CA ALA A 212 3.21 -14.21 20.17
C ALA A 212 2.55 -13.46 21.34
N ASN A 213 3.27 -13.26 22.45
CA ASN A 213 2.77 -12.52 23.59
C ASN A 213 2.51 -11.04 23.26
N ALA A 214 3.44 -10.40 22.53
CA ALA A 214 3.24 -9.05 22.03
C ALA A 214 2.03 -8.93 21.09
N ALA A 215 1.76 -9.94 20.27
CA ALA A 215 0.62 -9.96 19.35
C ALA A 215 -0.72 -10.19 20.07
N LEU A 216 -0.77 -11.12 21.03
CA LEU A 216 -1.97 -11.51 21.77
C LEU A 216 -2.37 -10.44 22.79
N ASP A 217 -1.45 -10.06 23.69
CA ASP A 217 -1.73 -9.17 24.82
C ASP A 217 -1.39 -7.69 24.53
N LYS A 218 -1.03 -7.39 23.27
CA LYS A 218 -0.60 -6.08 22.78
C LYS A 218 0.53 -5.46 23.62
N LEU A 219 1.42 -6.31 24.11
CA LEU A 219 2.55 -5.91 24.96
C LEU A 219 3.69 -5.33 24.13
N THR A 220 4.31 -4.30 24.68
CA THR A 220 5.41 -3.57 24.07
C THR A 220 6.71 -3.83 24.83
N PRO A 221 7.88 -3.86 24.15
CA PRO A 221 9.15 -3.96 24.85
C PRO A 221 9.39 -2.75 25.75
N VAL A 222 10.00 -3.00 26.91
CA VAL A 222 10.29 -1.98 27.91
C VAL A 222 11.79 -1.68 27.92
N LEU A 223 12.14 -0.41 27.76
CA LEU A 223 13.51 0.07 27.94
C LEU A 223 13.78 0.33 29.42
N ALA A 224 14.74 -0.37 30.01
CA ALA A 224 15.23 -0.12 31.37
C ALA A 224 16.72 -0.48 31.45
N ASN A 225 17.50 0.24 32.25
CA ASN A 225 18.93 -0.04 32.45
C ASN A 225 19.73 -0.23 31.13
N GLY A 226 19.43 0.58 30.10
CA GLY A 226 20.11 0.51 28.80
C GLY A 226 19.79 -0.73 27.94
N SER A 227 18.84 -1.56 28.35
CA SER A 227 18.42 -2.77 27.63
C SER A 227 16.93 -2.77 27.35
N LEU A 228 16.52 -3.35 26.22
CA LEU A 228 15.12 -3.61 25.89
C LEU A 228 14.70 -4.97 26.44
N HIS A 229 13.51 -5.06 27.02
CA HIS A 229 13.01 -6.27 27.67
C HIS A 229 11.67 -6.71 27.08
N TRP A 230 11.55 -7.98 26.74
CA TRP A 230 10.33 -8.63 26.26
C TRP A 230 9.85 -9.65 27.27
N LEU A 231 8.56 -9.61 27.58
CA LEU A 231 7.89 -10.64 28.37
C LEU A 231 7.52 -11.81 27.47
N LEU A 232 7.95 -13.01 27.85
CA LEU A 232 7.63 -14.25 27.15
C LEU A 232 6.21 -14.70 27.49
N LEU A 233 5.56 -15.39 26.55
CA LEU A 233 4.25 -15.98 26.77
C LEU A 233 4.30 -16.94 27.98
N PRO A 234 3.35 -16.90 28.93
CA PRO A 234 3.35 -17.76 30.12
C PRO A 234 3.58 -19.26 29.86
N LEU A 235 2.96 -19.81 28.81
CA LEU A 235 3.13 -21.21 28.40
C LEU A 235 4.57 -21.59 28.03
N PHE A 236 5.44 -20.61 27.77
CA PHE A 236 6.87 -20.87 27.55
C PHE A 236 7.56 -21.38 28.83
N GLN A 237 7.06 -20.99 30.01
CA GLN A 237 7.62 -21.42 31.30
C GLN A 237 7.47 -22.92 31.54
N ASP A 238 6.51 -23.59 30.88
CA ASP A 238 6.36 -25.05 30.92
C ASP A 238 7.56 -25.76 30.29
N THR A 239 8.19 -25.12 29.28
CA THR A 239 9.37 -25.65 28.60
C THR A 239 10.69 -25.20 29.21
N CYS A 240 10.73 -24.01 29.82
CA CYS A 240 11.92 -23.42 30.45
C CYS A 240 11.53 -22.76 31.80
N PRO A 241 11.47 -23.54 32.89
CA PRO A 241 11.07 -23.04 34.20
C PRO A 241 11.99 -21.90 34.69
N GLY A 242 11.40 -20.82 35.22
CA GLY A 242 12.16 -19.71 35.78
C GLY A 242 12.65 -18.66 34.76
N VAL A 243 12.25 -18.76 33.48
CA VAL A 243 12.57 -17.78 32.43
C VAL A 243 11.30 -17.16 31.85
N SER A 244 11.03 -15.90 32.20
CA SER A 244 9.87 -15.13 31.69
C SER A 244 10.25 -13.89 30.89
N ILE A 245 11.53 -13.48 30.91
CA ILE A 245 11.97 -12.23 30.30
C ILE A 245 13.23 -12.46 29.47
N MET A 246 13.18 -11.97 28.24
CA MET A 246 14.33 -11.84 27.35
C MET A 246 14.76 -10.38 27.29
N SER A 247 16.07 -10.12 27.33
CA SER A 247 16.64 -8.77 27.22
C SER A 247 17.55 -8.63 25.99
N PHE A 248 17.58 -7.45 25.41
CA PHE A 248 18.55 -7.05 24.39
C PHE A 248 19.38 -5.88 24.90
N SER A 249 20.68 -6.09 25.05
CA SER A 249 21.63 -5.03 25.41
C SER A 249 21.90 -4.16 24.18
N VAL A 250 21.59 -2.87 24.27
CA VAL A 250 21.77 -1.94 23.14
C VAL A 250 23.25 -1.60 22.93
N THR A 251 24.03 -1.61 24.02
CA THR A 251 25.47 -1.34 23.99
C THR A 251 26.24 -2.55 23.48
N GLU A 252 25.92 -3.76 23.93
CA GLU A 252 26.62 -4.96 23.48
C GLU A 252 26.04 -5.55 22.19
N GLU A 253 24.85 -5.10 21.78
CA GLU A 253 24.08 -5.63 20.67
C GLU A 253 23.86 -7.16 20.77
N SER A 254 23.60 -7.62 22.00
CA SER A 254 23.50 -9.03 22.37
C SER A 254 22.18 -9.33 23.09
N LEU A 255 21.68 -10.56 22.90
CA LEU A 255 20.53 -11.08 23.65
C LEU A 255 20.97 -11.76 24.94
N GLY A 256 20.15 -11.63 25.97
CA GLY A 256 20.39 -12.20 27.29
C GLY A 256 19.09 -12.60 27.99
N TRP A 257 19.25 -13.34 29.08
CA TRP A 257 18.16 -13.79 29.94
C TRP A 257 18.10 -12.96 31.22
N ILE A 258 16.89 -12.65 31.67
CA ILE A 258 16.65 -12.08 32.99
C ILE A 258 15.97 -13.13 33.86
N ARG A 259 16.45 -13.27 35.11
CA ARG A 259 15.81 -14.15 36.11
C ARG A 259 14.37 -13.70 36.33
N SER A 260 13.44 -14.66 36.34
CA SER A 260 12.03 -14.37 36.61
C SER A 260 11.83 -13.89 38.05
N PRO A 261 10.74 -13.15 38.32
CA PRO A 261 10.27 -12.92 39.68
C PRO A 261 9.98 -14.23 40.42
N PRO A 262 9.88 -14.22 41.76
CA PRO A 262 9.59 -15.40 42.59
C PRO A 262 8.12 -15.83 42.51
N PHE A 263 7.57 -15.90 41.29
CA PHE A 263 6.23 -16.38 41.00
C PHE A 263 6.08 -16.79 39.52
N VAL A 264 5.11 -17.66 39.25
CA VAL A 264 4.72 -18.02 37.88
C VAL A 264 3.96 -16.85 37.25
N THR A 265 4.34 -16.45 36.04
CA THR A 265 3.68 -15.34 35.35
C THR A 265 2.33 -15.79 34.80
N SER A 266 1.25 -15.08 35.12
CA SER A 266 -0.09 -15.35 34.61
C SER A 266 -0.44 -14.44 33.43
N ARG A 267 -1.53 -14.77 32.71
CA ARG A 267 -2.15 -13.81 31.78
C ARG A 267 -2.52 -12.54 32.53
N GLY A 268 -2.18 -11.39 31.97
CA GLY A 268 -2.38 -10.08 32.60
C GLY A 268 -1.11 -9.46 33.18
N ALA A 269 -0.04 -10.22 33.37
CA ALA A 269 1.26 -9.66 33.75
C ALA A 269 1.89 -8.86 32.60
N HIS A 270 2.55 -7.74 32.92
CA HIS A 270 3.28 -6.92 31.94
C HIS A 270 4.49 -6.24 32.57
N LEU A 271 5.48 -5.93 31.74
CA LEU A 271 6.65 -5.16 32.16
C LEU A 271 6.33 -3.66 32.12
N VAL A 272 6.96 -2.90 33.00
CA VAL A 272 6.88 -1.44 33.03
C VAL A 272 8.19 -0.87 33.58
N GLU A 273 8.59 0.30 33.10
CA GLU A 273 9.71 1.06 33.66
C GLU A 273 9.17 2.02 34.72
N LEU A 274 9.74 1.94 35.93
CA LEU A 274 9.41 2.83 37.04
C LEU A 274 10.70 3.36 37.66
N ASP A 275 10.85 4.69 37.67
CA ASP A 275 11.98 5.39 38.26
C ASP A 275 13.34 4.89 37.78
N GLY A 276 13.48 4.56 36.50
CA GLY A 276 14.67 4.00 35.87
C GLY A 276 14.83 2.49 36.01
N HIS A 277 13.95 1.80 36.75
CA HIS A 277 14.09 0.39 37.07
C HIS A 277 13.09 -0.48 36.30
N LEU A 278 13.53 -1.69 35.95
CA LEU A 278 12.65 -2.70 35.38
C LEU A 278 11.69 -3.23 36.46
N CYS A 279 10.40 -3.10 36.21
CA CYS A 279 9.36 -3.62 37.08
C CYS A 279 8.43 -4.58 36.31
N MET A 280 7.79 -5.49 37.05
CA MET A 280 6.72 -6.35 36.54
C MET A 280 5.47 -6.09 37.35
N ALA A 281 4.38 -5.75 36.66
CA ALA A 281 3.06 -5.64 37.25
C ALA A 281 2.26 -6.91 36.98
N ARG A 282 1.51 -7.40 37.96
CA ARG A 282 0.60 -8.53 37.82
C ARG A 282 -0.73 -8.25 38.52
N ASP A 283 -1.80 -8.65 37.86
CA ASP A 283 -3.16 -8.61 38.41
C ASP A 283 -3.50 -9.96 39.07
N LEU A 284 -3.88 -9.93 40.34
CA LEU A 284 -4.30 -11.10 41.11
C LEU A 284 -5.81 -11.35 41.04
N GLY A 285 -6.59 -10.41 40.48
CA GLY A 285 -8.05 -10.44 40.41
C GLY A 285 -8.63 -11.49 39.46
N ALA A 286 -7.81 -12.05 38.55
CA ALA A 286 -8.23 -13.09 37.61
C ALA A 286 -8.69 -14.41 38.28
N GLY A 287 -8.53 -14.56 39.60
CA GLY A 287 -8.92 -15.73 40.40
C GLY A 287 -10.11 -15.54 41.35
N GLY A 288 -10.78 -14.38 41.34
CA GLY A 288 -12.12 -14.22 41.96
C GLY A 288 -12.22 -13.75 43.42
N SER A 289 -11.12 -13.45 44.14
CA SER A 289 -11.22 -13.12 45.58
C SER A 289 -10.68 -11.75 46.04
N ALA A 290 -10.05 -10.94 45.19
CA ALA A 290 -9.81 -9.50 45.38
C ALA A 290 -9.10 -8.90 44.15
N TRP A 291 -9.52 -7.73 43.67
CA TRP A 291 -8.85 -7.01 42.57
C TRP A 291 -7.58 -6.32 43.08
N MET A 292 -6.48 -7.06 43.12
CA MET A 292 -5.22 -6.59 43.68
C MET A 292 -4.11 -6.56 42.62
N LEU A 293 -3.48 -5.40 42.48
CA LEU A 293 -2.36 -5.19 41.56
C LEU A 293 -1.05 -5.19 42.36
N GLU A 294 -0.15 -6.09 42.00
CA GLU A 294 1.20 -6.12 42.56
C GLU A 294 2.23 -5.63 41.55
N ILE A 295 3.16 -4.81 42.02
CA ILE A 295 4.29 -4.32 41.23
C ILE A 295 5.57 -4.78 41.91
N TRP A 296 6.33 -5.60 41.19
CA TRP A 296 7.61 -6.14 41.62
C TRP A 296 8.73 -5.38 40.93
N LYS A 297 9.70 -4.91 41.70
CA LYS A 297 10.86 -4.16 41.22
C LYS A 297 12.08 -5.08 41.20
N ARG A 298 12.83 -5.05 40.10
CA ARG A 298 14.14 -5.69 40.03
C ARG A 298 15.17 -4.81 40.74
N GLN A 299 15.88 -5.38 41.70
CA GLN A 299 16.98 -4.72 42.39
C GLN A 299 18.24 -4.68 41.50
N ASP A 300 19.21 -3.87 41.93
CA ASP A 300 20.41 -3.50 41.16
C ASP A 300 21.19 -4.68 40.57
N SER A 301 22.11 -4.34 39.65
CA SER A 301 22.85 -5.27 38.78
C SER A 301 23.60 -6.38 39.50
N THR A 302 23.88 -6.25 40.81
CA THR A 302 24.65 -7.21 41.60
C THR A 302 23.81 -8.35 42.18
N SER A 303 22.56 -8.10 42.60
CA SER A 303 21.70 -9.15 43.18
C SER A 303 20.77 -9.78 42.14
N GLY A 304 20.32 -8.97 41.16
CA GLY A 304 19.32 -9.39 40.18
C GLY A 304 18.02 -9.92 40.79
N ALA A 305 17.80 -9.70 42.09
CA ALA A 305 16.66 -10.20 42.85
C ALA A 305 15.43 -9.32 42.62
N TRP A 306 14.25 -9.90 42.74
CA TRP A 306 12.99 -9.19 42.68
C TRP A 306 12.43 -8.98 44.07
N SER A 307 11.95 -7.78 44.35
CA SER A 307 11.25 -7.45 45.60
C SER A 307 9.91 -6.80 45.29
N LEU A 308 8.87 -7.15 46.06
CA LEU A 308 7.58 -6.50 45.98
C LEU A 308 7.76 -5.01 46.33
N HIS A 309 7.35 -4.12 45.42
CA HIS A 309 7.51 -2.68 45.58
C HIS A 309 6.20 -1.99 45.97
N HIS A 310 5.10 -2.36 45.30
CA HIS A 310 3.77 -1.84 45.61
C HIS A 310 2.72 -2.94 45.55
N ARG A 311 1.70 -2.80 46.40
CA ARG A 311 0.47 -3.57 46.38
C ARG A 311 -0.69 -2.59 46.43
N ILE A 312 -1.49 -2.57 45.37
CA ILE A 312 -2.58 -1.61 45.17
C ILE A 312 -3.89 -2.37 45.19
N ASP A 313 -4.79 -1.98 46.08
CA ASP A 313 -6.15 -2.49 46.13
C ASP A 313 -7.02 -1.68 45.16
N LEU A 314 -7.61 -2.36 44.17
CA LEU A 314 -8.50 -1.74 43.18
C LEU A 314 -9.98 -1.95 43.53
N SER A 315 -10.29 -2.58 44.67
CA SER A 315 -11.66 -2.90 45.08
C SER A 315 -12.46 -1.71 45.60
N SER A 316 -11.81 -0.63 46.05
CA SER A 316 -12.43 0.51 46.72
C SER A 316 -12.71 1.72 45.81
N GLY A 317 -12.54 1.58 44.49
CA GLY A 317 -12.71 2.67 43.52
C GLY A 317 -13.86 2.43 42.53
N ASP A 318 -14.19 3.45 41.74
CA ASP A 318 -15.20 3.45 40.65
C ASP A 318 -14.78 2.59 39.43
N VAL A 319 -14.02 1.53 39.72
CA VAL A 319 -13.38 0.54 38.84
C VAL A 319 -14.23 -0.73 38.90
N LEU A 320 -15.51 -0.61 38.55
CA LEU A 320 -16.39 -1.77 38.41
C LEU A 320 -15.91 -2.64 37.22
N GLN A 321 -15.38 -3.83 37.54
CA GLN A 321 -15.07 -4.94 36.62
C GLN A 321 -14.29 -4.60 35.33
N PRO A 322 -13.06 -4.07 35.39
CA PRO A 322 -12.24 -3.96 34.18
C PRO A 322 -11.71 -5.35 33.77
N LEU A 323 -11.99 -5.80 32.54
CA LEU A 323 -11.45 -7.04 31.95
C LEU A 323 -9.90 -7.11 31.93
N ALA A 324 -9.21 -5.96 32.01
CA ALA A 324 -7.75 -5.85 32.10
C ALA A 324 -7.26 -4.49 32.66
N VAL A 325 -6.16 -4.51 33.40
CA VAL A 325 -5.49 -3.33 33.98
C VAL A 325 -4.03 -3.24 33.49
N ARG A 326 -3.56 -2.04 33.14
CA ARG A 326 -2.18 -1.77 32.68
C ARG A 326 -1.56 -0.60 33.45
N VAL A 327 -0.32 -0.78 33.90
CA VAL A 327 0.49 0.29 34.51
C VAL A 327 1.27 0.98 33.40
N LEU A 328 1.14 2.31 33.29
CA LEU A 328 1.82 3.11 32.27
C LEU A 328 3.17 3.67 32.75
N GLY A 329 3.30 3.94 34.04
CA GLY A 329 4.53 4.47 34.66
C GLY A 329 4.24 5.19 35.98
N SER A 330 5.24 5.90 36.52
CA SER A 330 5.14 6.74 37.72
C SER A 330 5.27 8.23 37.38
N VAL A 331 4.61 9.08 38.17
CA VAL A 331 4.69 10.54 38.08
C VAL A 331 4.72 11.14 39.49
N GLY A 332 5.68 12.02 39.76
CA GLY A 332 5.79 12.73 41.06
C GLY A 332 7.16 13.40 41.24
N ASN A 333 7.23 14.40 42.10
CA ASN A 333 8.46 15.14 42.36
C ASN A 333 9.29 14.37 43.39
N GLY A 334 10.50 13.95 43.01
CA GLY A 334 11.42 13.24 43.91
C GLY A 334 11.75 13.98 45.20
N ARG A 335 11.47 15.29 45.28
CA ARG A 335 11.68 16.13 46.48
C ARG A 335 10.51 16.13 47.47
N SER A 336 9.27 15.80 47.07
CA SER A 336 8.09 15.85 47.96
C SER A 336 7.65 14.49 48.50
N GLY A 337 8.26 13.39 48.04
CA GLY A 337 7.91 12.03 48.47
C GLY A 337 6.55 11.50 47.96
N GLN A 338 5.72 12.35 47.32
CA GLN A 338 4.43 11.97 46.75
C GLN A 338 4.62 11.49 45.30
N LYS A 339 4.75 10.18 45.11
CA LYS A 339 4.75 9.53 43.78
C LYS A 339 3.41 8.87 43.52
N LYS A 340 2.85 9.16 42.34
CA LYS A 340 1.61 8.56 41.85
C LYS A 340 1.92 7.57 40.72
N ILE A 341 1.30 6.39 40.76
CA ILE A 341 1.39 5.36 39.73
C ILE A 341 0.22 5.54 38.78
N ILE A 342 0.50 5.60 37.49
CA ILE A 342 -0.53 5.82 36.46
C ILE A 342 -1.01 4.48 35.93
N ILE A 343 -2.31 4.23 36.09
CA ILE A 343 -2.97 2.98 35.76
C ILE A 343 -4.04 3.24 34.71
N ARG A 344 -4.11 2.38 33.69
CA ARG A 344 -5.13 2.40 32.65
C ARG A 344 -5.99 1.14 32.72
N THR A 345 -7.29 1.30 32.55
CA THR A 345 -8.24 0.19 32.45
C THR A 345 -8.64 -0.08 30.99
N CYS A 346 -9.21 -1.25 30.72
CA CYS A 346 -9.76 -1.61 29.41
C CYS A 346 -10.91 -0.70 28.95
N LEU A 347 -11.59 0.00 29.88
CA LEU A 347 -12.67 0.97 29.60
C LEU A 347 -12.16 2.39 29.30
N HIS A 348 -10.90 2.52 28.88
CA HIS A 348 -10.26 3.82 28.56
C HIS A 348 -10.23 4.83 29.71
N LYS A 349 -10.44 4.39 30.96
CA LYS A 349 -10.21 5.22 32.14
C LYS A 349 -8.73 5.19 32.53
N VAL A 350 -8.20 6.35 32.93
CA VAL A 350 -6.84 6.48 33.46
C VAL A 350 -6.92 7.04 34.88
N HIS A 351 -6.28 6.35 35.81
CA HIS A 351 -6.25 6.69 37.23
C HIS A 351 -4.81 6.95 37.68
N ALA A 352 -4.62 7.93 38.55
CA ALA A 352 -3.42 8.15 39.34
C ALA A 352 -3.64 7.49 40.71
N CYS A 353 -2.81 6.51 41.06
CA CYS A 353 -2.81 5.89 42.38
C CYS A 353 -1.68 6.49 43.22
N ASP A 354 -1.98 7.09 44.36
CA ASP A 354 -0.94 7.44 45.33
C ASP A 354 -0.36 6.16 45.95
N ALA A 355 0.97 6.00 45.84
CA ALA A 355 1.64 4.76 46.20
C ALA A 355 1.69 4.48 47.72
N MET A 356 1.46 5.50 48.56
CA MET A 356 1.57 5.41 50.01
C MET A 356 0.19 5.28 50.68
N SER A 357 -0.81 5.97 50.15
CA SER A 357 -2.18 6.00 50.69
C SER A 357 -3.13 5.04 49.97
N GLY A 358 -2.76 4.51 48.80
CA GLY A 358 -3.63 3.66 47.97
C GLY A 358 -4.81 4.42 47.36
N THR A 359 -4.84 5.75 47.47
CA THR A 359 -5.94 6.57 46.94
C THR A 359 -5.89 6.65 45.41
N LEU A 360 -7.03 6.40 44.77
CA LEU A 360 -7.20 6.44 43.31
C LEU A 360 -7.90 7.73 42.89
N GLU A 361 -7.22 8.52 42.06
CA GLU A 361 -7.75 9.73 41.44
C GLU A 361 -7.94 9.50 39.94
N THR A 362 -9.14 9.70 39.41
CA THR A 362 -9.38 9.55 37.96
C THR A 362 -8.84 10.77 37.21
N ILE A 363 -7.83 10.58 36.37
CA ILE A 363 -7.23 11.64 35.52
C ILE A 363 -8.05 11.82 34.25
N LEU A 364 -8.53 10.72 33.68
CA LEU A 364 -9.31 10.71 32.46
C LEU A 364 -10.41 9.66 32.57
N SER A 365 -11.65 10.08 32.33
CA SER A 365 -12.78 9.20 32.08
C SER A 365 -13.41 9.63 30.76
N THR A 366 -13.19 8.87 29.69
CA THR A 366 -13.98 8.98 28.47
C THR A 366 -15.37 8.40 28.78
N GLY A 367 -16.26 9.25 29.30
CA GLY A 367 -17.69 8.94 29.37
C GLY A 367 -18.31 8.99 27.97
N ASP A 368 -19.46 8.32 27.83
CA ASP A 368 -20.28 8.22 26.61
C ASP A 368 -20.67 9.57 25.95
N ASP A 369 -20.38 10.71 26.60
CA ASP A 369 -20.86 12.05 26.23
C ASP A 369 -19.81 12.99 25.60
N THR A 370 -18.66 12.49 25.15
CA THR A 370 -17.80 13.31 24.27
C THR A 370 -18.23 13.12 22.82
N HIS A 371 -18.49 14.23 22.12
CA HIS A 371 -18.80 14.34 20.68
C HIS A 371 -17.84 13.61 19.70
N ALA A 372 -16.90 12.81 20.21
CA ALA A 372 -16.09 11.83 19.48
C ALA A 372 -16.80 10.48 19.25
N ALA A 373 -17.93 10.19 19.92
CA ALA A 373 -18.66 8.91 19.82
C ALA A 373 -19.63 8.78 18.62
N GLY A 374 -19.70 9.79 17.73
CA GLY A 374 -20.66 9.81 16.61
C GLY A 374 -20.31 8.94 15.39
N CYS A 375 -19.09 8.41 15.31
CA CYS A 375 -18.68 7.46 14.29
C CYS A 375 -18.14 6.20 14.99
N TYR A 376 -18.21 5.04 14.32
CA TYR A 376 -17.75 3.73 14.79
C TYR A 376 -18.79 2.87 15.54
N LYS A 377 -19.66 2.23 14.74
CA LYS A 377 -20.27 0.92 15.07
C LYS A 377 -19.46 -0.23 14.44
N THR A 378 -18.14 -0.23 14.64
CA THR A 378 -17.25 -1.34 14.31
C THR A 378 -16.31 -1.52 15.50
N GLU A 379 -16.14 -2.77 15.94
CA GLU A 379 -15.62 -3.23 17.23
C GLU A 379 -14.69 -2.29 18.01
N PRO A 380 -14.86 -2.19 19.36
CA PRO A 380 -14.07 -1.31 20.21
C PRO A 380 -12.59 -1.74 20.26
N GLY A 381 -11.79 -1.21 19.34
CA GLY A 381 -10.34 -1.35 19.36
C GLY A 381 -9.73 -0.55 20.52
N PRO A 382 -8.76 -1.09 21.29
CA PRO A 382 -8.27 -0.42 22.48
C PRO A 382 -7.42 0.81 22.11
N LEU A 383 -7.89 2.03 22.44
CA LEU A 383 -7.09 3.26 22.41
C LEU A 383 -5.73 3.01 23.11
N ARG A 384 -4.63 3.16 22.38
CA ARG A 384 -3.26 3.02 22.90
C ARG A 384 -2.79 4.38 23.44
N MET A 385 -2.53 4.43 24.75
CA MET A 385 -2.11 5.64 25.46
C MET A 385 -0.78 5.37 26.15
N ASN A 386 0.15 6.33 26.10
CA ASN A 386 1.43 6.27 26.82
C ASN A 386 1.71 7.60 27.54
N LEU A 387 2.57 7.56 28.55
CA LEU A 387 3.12 8.78 29.16
C LEU A 387 4.02 9.50 28.15
N PHE A 388 3.96 10.83 28.18
CA PHE A 388 4.71 11.70 27.28
C PHE A 388 5.29 12.89 28.03
N LYS A 389 6.58 13.14 27.83
CA LYS A 389 7.31 14.33 28.27
C LYS A 389 7.64 15.23 27.09
N GLU A 390 7.55 16.54 27.30
CA GLU A 390 8.05 17.50 26.32
C GLU A 390 9.57 17.39 26.17
N SER A 391 10.04 17.36 24.93
CA SER A 391 11.47 17.29 24.64
C SER A 391 11.79 17.90 23.28
N LEU A 392 12.96 18.53 23.19
CA LEU A 392 13.53 19.05 21.94
C LEU A 392 14.30 18.00 21.14
N ALA A 393 14.25 16.72 21.54
CA ALA A 393 14.93 15.63 20.85
C ALA A 393 14.66 15.63 19.34
N PRO A 394 15.70 15.68 18.48
CA PRO A 394 15.52 15.77 17.05
C PRO A 394 15.05 14.43 16.48
N VAL A 395 13.95 14.46 15.71
CA VAL A 395 13.65 13.38 14.78
C VAL A 395 14.52 13.61 13.54
N LYS A 396 15.65 12.91 13.44
CA LYS A 396 16.58 13.01 12.30
C LYS A 396 15.81 12.62 11.01
N ARG A 397 15.40 13.63 10.23
CA ARG A 397 14.72 13.49 8.93
C ARG A 397 15.75 13.40 7.80
N THR A 398 15.39 12.72 6.72
CA THR A 398 16.20 12.82 5.49
C THR A 398 16.11 14.25 4.94
N ASN A 399 17.16 14.73 4.24
CA ASN A 399 17.17 16.07 3.66
C ASN A 399 15.96 16.35 2.74
N ALA A 400 15.42 15.32 2.09
CA ALA A 400 14.23 15.40 1.25
C ALA A 400 12.94 15.62 2.08
N GLU A 401 12.76 14.85 3.16
CA GLU A 401 11.63 15.00 4.09
C GLU A 401 11.62 16.35 4.80
N THR A 402 12.80 16.82 5.24
CA THR A 402 12.95 18.13 5.89
C THR A 402 12.51 19.26 4.94
N ALA A 403 12.88 19.17 3.65
CA ALA A 403 12.54 20.17 2.66
C ALA A 403 11.04 20.22 2.32
N LEU A 404 10.36 19.06 2.25
CA LEU A 404 8.91 18.96 2.01
C LEU A 404 8.07 19.35 3.24
N SER A 405 8.63 19.24 4.45
CA SER A 405 7.92 19.58 5.68
C SER A 405 7.76 21.08 5.94
N SER A 406 8.50 21.94 5.23
CA SER A 406 8.37 23.39 5.31
C SER A 406 7.02 23.87 4.73
N PRO A 407 6.43 25.00 5.20
CA PRO A 407 5.17 25.51 4.65
C PRO A 407 5.21 25.70 3.13
N VAL A 408 6.34 26.21 2.62
CA VAL A 408 6.60 26.36 1.18
C VAL A 408 6.71 25.00 0.50
N GLY A 409 7.42 24.03 1.10
CA GLY A 409 7.52 22.65 0.59
C GLY A 409 6.17 21.93 0.53
N LYS A 410 5.29 22.15 1.51
CA LYS A 410 3.91 21.62 1.51
C LYS A 410 3.07 22.23 0.39
N ALA A 411 3.13 23.55 0.22
CA ALA A 411 2.45 24.23 -0.89
C ALA A 411 2.96 23.72 -2.25
N PHE A 412 4.27 23.53 -2.40
CA PHE A 412 4.84 22.93 -3.61
C PHE A 412 4.37 21.48 -3.82
N LYS A 413 4.34 20.65 -2.77
CA LYS A 413 3.79 19.28 -2.84
C LYS A 413 2.36 19.32 -3.39
N GLU A 414 1.49 20.15 -2.81
CA GLU A 414 0.08 20.30 -3.25
C GLU A 414 -0.05 20.76 -4.70
N ILE A 415 0.77 21.72 -5.14
CA ILE A 415 0.77 22.18 -6.53
C ILE A 415 1.17 21.04 -7.46
N LEU A 416 2.27 20.34 -7.17
CA LEU A 416 2.78 19.26 -8.02
C LEU A 416 1.83 18.07 -8.08
N LEU A 417 1.14 17.73 -6.98
CA LEU A 417 0.12 16.67 -6.95
C LEU A 417 -1.03 16.93 -7.94
N ARG A 418 -1.36 18.19 -8.20
CA ARG A 418 -2.44 18.58 -9.13
C ARG A 418 -2.00 18.54 -10.59
N LEU A 419 -0.70 18.60 -10.88
CA LEU A 419 -0.19 18.65 -12.26
C LEU A 419 -0.15 17.25 -12.92
N PRO A 420 -0.25 17.15 -14.26
CA PRO A 420 -0.10 15.89 -14.98
C PRO A 420 1.30 15.30 -14.85
N ALA A 421 1.42 13.97 -14.85
CA ALA A 421 2.69 13.28 -14.57
C ALA A 421 3.82 13.71 -15.53
N LYS A 422 3.48 13.91 -16.81
CA LYS A 422 4.40 14.40 -17.84
C LYS A 422 5.00 15.77 -17.48
N SER A 423 4.21 16.68 -16.91
CA SER A 423 4.67 17.99 -16.46
C SER A 423 5.54 17.86 -15.21
N VAL A 424 5.14 17.00 -14.26
CA VAL A 424 5.89 16.80 -13.01
C VAL A 424 7.31 16.30 -13.27
N ILE A 425 7.48 15.38 -14.23
CA ILE A 425 8.81 14.86 -14.59
C ILE A 425 9.69 15.89 -15.27
N GLN A 426 9.12 16.79 -16.07
CA GLN A 426 9.89 17.89 -16.66
C GLN A 426 10.52 18.79 -15.59
N PHE A 427 9.89 18.91 -14.42
CA PHE A 427 10.48 19.68 -13.32
C PHE A 427 11.70 19.05 -12.66
N LYS A 428 12.01 17.77 -12.93
CA LYS A 428 13.30 17.18 -12.51
C LYS A 428 14.49 17.98 -13.06
N ALA A 429 14.33 18.60 -14.23
CA ALA A 429 15.37 19.40 -14.87
C ALA A 429 15.55 20.80 -14.27
N VAL A 430 14.67 21.27 -13.38
CA VAL A 430 14.73 22.63 -12.81
C VAL A 430 15.95 22.80 -11.91
N CYS A 431 16.11 21.92 -10.91
CA CYS A 431 17.30 21.87 -10.07
C CYS A 431 17.38 20.55 -9.29
N THR A 432 18.55 20.28 -8.68
CA THR A 432 18.79 19.05 -7.90
C THR A 432 17.81 18.85 -6.75
N ARG A 433 17.29 19.93 -6.16
CA ARG A 433 16.28 19.87 -5.10
C ARG A 433 14.93 19.38 -5.61
N TRP A 434 14.47 19.89 -6.75
CA TRP A 434 13.21 19.45 -7.37
C TRP A 434 13.31 18.02 -7.90
N CYS A 435 14.46 17.66 -8.49
CA CYS A 435 14.74 16.28 -8.88
C CYS A 435 14.58 15.32 -7.69
N ARG A 436 15.24 15.60 -6.56
CA ARG A 436 15.11 14.81 -5.32
C ARG A 436 13.70 14.78 -4.74
N TRP A 437 12.90 15.83 -4.93
CA TRP A 437 11.50 15.85 -4.50
C TRP A 437 10.64 14.94 -5.36
N VAL A 438 10.71 15.09 -6.68
CA VAL A 438 9.92 14.30 -7.63
C VAL A 438 10.30 12.82 -7.59
N GLU A 439 11.58 12.52 -7.37
CA GLU A 439 12.10 11.15 -7.21
C GLU A 439 11.96 10.58 -5.79
N GLY A 440 11.50 11.39 -4.85
CA GLY A 440 11.27 10.95 -3.48
C GLY A 440 10.14 9.94 -3.41
N GLU A 441 10.38 8.78 -2.80
CA GLU A 441 9.40 7.68 -2.67
C GLU A 441 8.08 8.16 -2.04
N SER A 442 8.16 8.97 -0.98
CA SER A 442 6.98 9.56 -0.33
C SER A 442 6.16 10.44 -1.29
N PHE A 443 6.82 11.26 -2.11
CA PHE A 443 6.13 12.10 -3.08
C PHE A 443 5.51 11.28 -4.20
N MET A 444 6.24 10.32 -4.78
CA MET A 444 5.71 9.44 -5.82
C MET A 444 4.49 8.64 -5.35
N ARG A 445 4.51 8.15 -4.10
CA ARG A 445 3.36 7.48 -3.48
C ARG A 445 2.19 8.43 -3.27
N SER A 446 2.44 9.61 -2.70
CA SER A 446 1.41 10.65 -2.53
C SER A 446 0.77 11.01 -3.87
N TYR A 447 1.59 11.12 -4.92
CA TYR A 447 1.17 11.43 -6.28
C TYR A 447 0.28 10.34 -6.85
N PHE A 448 0.73 9.08 -6.77
CA PHE A 448 -0.04 7.93 -7.25
C PHE A 448 -1.40 7.82 -6.54
N VAL A 449 -1.42 7.94 -5.21
CA VAL A 449 -2.66 7.93 -4.44
C VAL A 449 -3.55 9.09 -4.89
N HIS A 450 -3.05 10.33 -4.83
CA HIS A 450 -3.83 11.53 -5.16
C HIS A 450 -4.46 11.45 -6.54
N LYS A 451 -3.70 10.99 -7.56
CA LYS A 451 -4.20 10.91 -8.92
C LYS A 451 -5.20 9.78 -9.14
N ASN A 452 -5.18 8.72 -8.36
CA ASN A 452 -6.02 7.54 -8.56
C ASN A 452 -7.04 7.33 -7.42
N MET A 453 -7.30 8.35 -6.57
CA MET A 453 -8.25 8.27 -5.45
C MET A 453 -9.69 8.00 -5.88
N ASP A 454 -10.10 8.47 -7.06
CA ASP A 454 -11.48 8.29 -7.56
C ASP A 454 -11.75 6.86 -8.05
N ARG A 455 -10.70 6.03 -8.19
CA ARG A 455 -10.74 4.64 -8.69
C ARG A 455 -11.50 4.47 -10.00
N ARG A 456 -11.61 5.54 -10.80
CA ARG A 456 -12.32 5.49 -12.08
C ARG A 456 -11.43 4.89 -13.16
N PRO A 457 -11.98 4.08 -14.07
CA PRO A 457 -11.21 3.60 -15.20
C PRO A 457 -10.81 4.76 -16.11
N LYS A 458 -9.50 4.87 -16.37
CA LYS A 458 -8.95 5.86 -17.28
C LYS A 458 -8.46 5.15 -18.54
N LEU A 459 -8.90 5.64 -19.70
CA LEU A 459 -8.60 5.06 -21.00
C LEU A 459 -7.56 5.87 -21.77
N MET A 460 -6.66 5.14 -22.41
CA MET A 460 -5.66 5.68 -23.32
C MET A 460 -5.60 4.83 -24.59
N LEU A 461 -5.36 5.49 -25.72
CA LEU A 461 -5.13 4.85 -27.00
C LEU A 461 -3.62 4.67 -27.22
N VAL A 462 -3.24 3.48 -27.66
CA VAL A 462 -1.87 3.09 -27.99
C VAL A 462 -1.71 3.04 -29.51
N GLY A 463 -0.64 3.66 -30.02
CA GLY A 463 -0.28 3.70 -31.43
C GLY A 463 1.24 3.55 -31.64
N ASN A 464 1.69 3.35 -32.88
CA ASN A 464 3.13 3.40 -33.19
C ASN A 464 3.59 4.85 -33.40
N LYS A 465 4.82 5.18 -33.02
CA LYS A 465 5.48 6.39 -33.56
C LYS A 465 5.93 6.06 -34.99
N GLY A 466 5.71 6.97 -35.94
CA GLY A 466 5.76 6.72 -37.38
C GLY A 466 7.10 6.28 -38.02
N THR A 467 8.05 5.71 -37.29
CA THR A 467 9.28 5.10 -37.85
C THR A 467 9.55 3.73 -37.21
N GLN A 468 10.08 2.78 -38.00
CA GLN A 468 10.24 1.35 -37.67
C GLN A 468 11.01 1.03 -36.36
N GLU A 469 11.66 2.01 -35.73
CA GLU A 469 12.43 1.83 -34.49
C GLU A 469 11.91 2.65 -33.29
N SER A 470 10.84 3.44 -33.47
CA SER A 470 10.37 4.37 -32.44
C SER A 470 9.22 3.79 -31.62
N GLY A 471 9.38 3.69 -30.30
CA GLY A 471 8.41 3.05 -29.39
C GLY A 471 7.00 3.65 -29.38
N PHE A 472 6.13 3.16 -28.51
CA PHE A 472 4.70 3.48 -28.55
C PHE A 472 4.35 4.95 -28.28
N GLN A 473 3.28 5.41 -28.94
CA GLN A 473 2.59 6.67 -28.64
C GLN A 473 1.33 6.40 -27.83
N PHE A 474 1.09 7.27 -26.87
CA PHE A 474 0.06 7.15 -25.85
C PHE A 474 -0.82 8.41 -25.84
N ILE A 475 -2.12 8.26 -26.13
CA ILE A 475 -3.05 9.40 -26.28
C ILE A 475 -4.27 9.20 -25.36
N PRO A 476 -4.46 10.04 -24.32
CA PRO A 476 -5.65 9.95 -23.47
C PRO A 476 -6.94 10.06 -24.29
N LEU A 477 -7.93 9.19 -24.04
CA LEU A 477 -9.14 9.13 -24.85
C LEU A 477 -9.87 10.48 -24.95
N LYS A 478 -9.95 11.22 -23.83
CA LYS A 478 -10.57 12.57 -23.79
C LYS A 478 -9.89 13.55 -24.75
N LYS A 479 -8.56 13.48 -24.85
CA LYS A 479 -7.78 14.34 -25.75
C LYS A 479 -8.02 13.96 -27.21
N TRP A 480 -8.10 12.66 -27.50
CA TRP A 480 -8.41 12.16 -28.84
C TRP A 480 -9.81 12.56 -29.31
N LEU A 481 -10.81 12.53 -28.41
CA LEU A 481 -12.17 12.98 -28.71
C LEU A 481 -12.27 14.50 -28.95
N SER A 482 -11.35 15.30 -28.41
CA SER A 482 -11.36 16.76 -28.54
C SER A 482 -10.53 17.29 -29.72
N ASP A 483 -9.47 16.60 -30.15
CA ASP A 483 -8.57 17.06 -31.23
C ASP A 483 -8.97 16.45 -32.58
N THR A 484 -9.55 17.26 -33.48
CA THR A 484 -9.90 16.84 -34.86
C THR A 484 -8.69 16.68 -35.80
N THR A 485 -7.47 17.02 -35.35
CA THR A 485 -6.26 17.11 -36.20
C THR A 485 -5.19 16.05 -35.91
N THR A 486 -5.27 15.29 -34.80
CA THR A 486 -4.21 14.33 -34.40
C THR A 486 -4.36 12.92 -34.97
N GLY A 487 -5.38 12.66 -35.79
CA GLY A 487 -5.63 11.34 -36.40
C GLY A 487 -4.66 10.95 -37.53
N GLN A 488 -3.80 11.86 -38.01
CA GLN A 488 -2.83 11.57 -39.07
C GLN A 488 -1.47 11.21 -38.46
N GLY A 489 -1.21 9.92 -38.22
CA GLY A 489 0.17 9.44 -38.04
C GLY A 489 0.40 8.27 -37.08
N ALA A 490 -0.53 7.94 -36.19
CA ALA A 490 -0.38 6.85 -35.24
C ALA A 490 -1.13 5.60 -35.72
N CYS A 491 -0.41 4.68 -36.37
CA CYS A 491 -0.93 3.44 -36.95
C CYS A 491 -0.07 2.27 -36.45
N LEU A 492 -0.68 1.22 -35.92
CA LEU A 492 0.06 0.06 -35.41
C LEU A 492 0.26 -0.98 -36.51
N GLN A 493 1.46 -1.06 -37.07
CA GLN A 493 1.78 -2.06 -38.09
C GLN A 493 1.82 -3.50 -37.53
N ALA A 494 1.87 -3.68 -36.20
CA ALA A 494 1.96 -4.98 -35.54
C ALA A 494 0.85 -5.18 -34.49
N LYS A 495 0.47 -6.44 -34.26
CA LYS A 495 -0.44 -6.85 -33.18
C LYS A 495 0.20 -6.56 -31.82
N VAL A 496 -0.52 -5.87 -30.95
CA VAL A 496 -0.09 -5.52 -29.59
C VAL A 496 -1.11 -6.03 -28.59
N VAL A 497 -0.64 -6.67 -27.52
CA VAL A 497 -1.45 -7.05 -26.36
C VAL A 497 -1.01 -6.20 -25.17
N CYS A 498 -1.97 -5.54 -24.54
CA CYS A 498 -1.74 -4.66 -23.39
C CYS A 498 -2.29 -5.32 -22.11
N SER A 499 -1.51 -5.34 -21.04
CA SER A 499 -2.01 -5.70 -19.72
C SER A 499 -2.81 -4.58 -19.09
N LYS A 500 -3.55 -4.92 -18.03
CA LYS A 500 -4.02 -3.94 -17.05
C LYS A 500 -2.83 -3.21 -16.39
N PRO A 501 -3.05 -1.98 -15.92
CA PRO A 501 -2.03 -1.27 -15.16
C PRO A 501 -1.76 -2.00 -13.83
N CYS A 502 -0.50 -2.03 -13.43
CA CYS A 502 -0.01 -2.50 -12.15
C CYS A 502 0.84 -1.38 -11.54
N HIS A 503 0.30 -0.69 -10.53
CA HIS A 503 0.86 0.53 -9.92
C HIS A 503 1.35 1.57 -10.94
N GLY A 504 0.58 1.78 -12.01
CA GLY A 504 0.86 2.72 -13.09
C GLY A 504 1.88 2.25 -14.14
N LEU A 505 2.29 0.98 -14.13
CA LEU A 505 3.00 0.34 -15.22
C LEU A 505 2.08 -0.56 -16.02
N ASN A 506 2.24 -0.59 -17.34
CA ASN A 506 1.54 -1.48 -18.25
C ASN A 506 2.55 -2.35 -19.00
N LEU A 507 2.22 -3.62 -19.18
CA LEU A 507 2.95 -4.52 -20.06
C LEU A 507 2.36 -4.44 -21.48
N LEU A 508 3.24 -4.20 -22.46
CA LEU A 508 2.90 -4.19 -23.88
C LEU A 508 3.71 -5.27 -24.58
N SER A 509 3.01 -6.22 -25.20
CA SER A 509 3.61 -7.38 -25.85
C SER A 509 3.37 -7.33 -27.36
N THR A 510 4.46 -7.45 -28.13
CA THR A 510 4.46 -7.67 -29.58
C THR A 510 5.09 -9.03 -29.90
N ALA A 511 4.92 -9.48 -31.14
CA ALA A 511 5.42 -10.79 -31.57
C ALA A 511 6.92 -10.96 -31.27
N GLU A 512 7.67 -9.86 -31.35
CA GLU A 512 9.13 -9.84 -31.20
C GLU A 512 9.57 -9.45 -29.79
N LYS A 513 8.88 -8.50 -29.12
CA LYS A 513 9.39 -7.83 -27.91
C LYS A 513 8.29 -7.59 -26.89
N ASP A 514 8.66 -7.60 -25.62
CA ASP A 514 7.78 -7.18 -24.52
C ASP A 514 8.36 -5.97 -23.82
N TYR A 515 7.48 -5.08 -23.37
CA TYR A 515 7.85 -3.81 -22.80
C TYR A 515 7.04 -3.53 -21.55
N VAL A 516 7.72 -3.14 -20.47
CA VAL A 516 7.06 -2.55 -19.30
C VAL A 516 7.14 -1.05 -19.44
N TYR A 517 6.01 -0.39 -19.67
CA TYR A 517 5.87 1.04 -19.91
C TYR A 517 5.21 1.75 -18.73
N ASN A 518 5.69 2.94 -18.40
CA ASN A 518 4.86 3.95 -17.76
C ASN A 518 4.31 4.90 -18.85
N PRO A 519 3.04 4.78 -19.23
CA PRO A 519 2.48 5.53 -20.36
C PRO A 519 2.41 7.05 -20.09
N CYS A 520 2.38 7.47 -18.83
CA CYS A 520 2.25 8.87 -18.44
C CYS A 520 3.58 9.63 -18.54
N THR A 521 4.69 8.90 -18.38
CA THR A 521 6.04 9.47 -18.31
C THR A 521 6.85 9.18 -19.57
N GLY A 522 6.44 8.16 -20.33
CA GLY A 522 7.18 7.64 -21.48
C GLY A 522 8.35 6.74 -21.08
N TYR A 523 8.55 6.49 -19.78
CA TYR A 523 9.55 5.56 -19.29
C TYR A 523 9.22 4.13 -19.74
N TYR A 524 10.23 3.34 -20.13
CA TYR A 524 10.03 1.94 -20.44
C TYR A 524 11.27 1.08 -20.26
N ILE A 525 11.03 -0.22 -20.12
CA ILE A 525 12.06 -1.27 -20.10
C ILE A 525 11.69 -2.30 -21.17
N THR A 526 12.66 -2.66 -22.01
CA THR A 526 12.53 -3.77 -22.96
C THR A 526 12.93 -5.08 -22.29
N MET A 527 12.09 -6.10 -22.42
CA MET A 527 12.34 -7.45 -21.93
C MET A 527 13.10 -8.24 -23.01
N TYR A 528 14.39 -8.47 -22.77
CA TYR A 528 15.24 -9.35 -23.59
C TYR A 528 15.21 -10.80 -23.10
N TYR A 529 15.13 -11.75 -24.04
CA TYR A 529 15.17 -13.20 -23.79
C TYR A 529 16.49 -13.79 -24.28
N PRO A 530 17.18 -14.64 -23.49
CA PRO A 530 18.49 -15.20 -23.87
C PRO A 530 18.48 -16.17 -25.06
N HIS A 531 17.31 -16.61 -25.54
CA HIS A 531 17.20 -17.66 -26.56
C HIS A 531 16.67 -17.07 -27.89
N PRO A 532 17.52 -16.95 -28.93
CA PRO A 532 17.16 -16.30 -30.21
C PRO A 532 16.33 -17.16 -31.17
N HIS A 533 15.94 -18.38 -30.82
CA HIS A 533 15.26 -19.30 -31.75
C HIS A 533 13.74 -19.34 -31.55
N ILE A 534 13.04 -18.23 -31.81
CA ILE A 534 11.56 -18.24 -31.91
C ILE A 534 11.10 -17.33 -33.06
N ASP A 535 11.69 -17.48 -34.26
CA ASP A 535 11.27 -16.71 -35.46
C ASP A 535 10.25 -17.44 -36.35
N LYS A 536 9.66 -18.54 -35.87
CA LYS A 536 8.51 -19.15 -36.56
C LYS A 536 7.35 -19.28 -35.59
N PRO A 537 6.27 -18.48 -35.73
CA PRO A 537 5.00 -18.84 -35.12
C PRO A 537 4.67 -20.27 -35.57
N TRP A 538 4.41 -21.18 -34.64
CA TRP A 538 4.03 -22.55 -34.96
C TRP A 538 2.74 -22.49 -35.78
N LYS A 539 2.83 -22.76 -37.09
CA LYS A 539 1.65 -22.96 -37.94
C LYS A 539 1.11 -24.36 -37.68
N MET A 540 -0.13 -24.44 -37.19
CA MET A 540 -0.89 -25.69 -37.16
C MET A 540 -0.92 -26.32 -38.57
N PRO A 541 -0.71 -27.64 -38.71
CA PRO A 541 -0.97 -28.33 -39.96
C PRO A 541 -2.43 -28.13 -40.39
N ASN A 542 -2.65 -27.59 -41.59
CA ASN A 542 -3.97 -27.21 -42.13
C ASN A 542 -4.93 -28.39 -42.42
N ASP A 543 -4.54 -29.63 -42.13
CA ASP A 543 -5.16 -30.82 -42.73
C ASP A 543 -6.47 -31.32 -42.08
N TYR A 544 -6.91 -30.77 -40.95
CA TYR A 544 -8.06 -31.30 -40.23
C TYR A 544 -9.17 -30.29 -39.96
N GLY A 545 -9.60 -29.49 -40.94
CA GLY A 545 -10.92 -28.81 -40.98
C GLY A 545 -11.30 -27.87 -39.81
N CYS A 546 -10.49 -27.78 -38.77
CA CYS A 546 -10.68 -27.02 -37.55
C CYS A 546 -9.74 -25.84 -37.65
N ARG A 547 -10.20 -24.77 -38.30
CA ARG A 547 -9.52 -23.48 -38.29
C ARG A 547 -9.56 -22.93 -36.85
N VAL A 548 -8.64 -23.34 -36.00
CA VAL A 548 -8.35 -22.61 -34.76
C VAL A 548 -7.70 -21.31 -35.23
N GLN A 549 -8.48 -20.22 -35.23
CA GLN A 549 -8.00 -18.88 -35.51
C GLN A 549 -6.84 -18.56 -34.56
N ASP A 550 -5.76 -17.95 -35.06
CA ASP A 550 -4.77 -17.30 -34.22
C ASP A 550 -5.51 -16.41 -33.21
N SER A 551 -5.51 -16.80 -31.92
CA SER A 551 -6.22 -16.11 -30.83
C SER A 551 -5.94 -14.61 -30.90
N ALA A 552 -6.91 -13.73 -30.61
CA ALA A 552 -6.68 -12.28 -30.62
C ALA A 552 -5.58 -11.82 -29.64
N PHE A 553 -5.20 -12.69 -28.69
CA PHE A 553 -4.20 -12.43 -27.65
C PHE A 553 -2.90 -13.23 -27.83
N SER A 554 -2.82 -14.14 -28.81
CA SER A 554 -1.57 -14.86 -29.09
C SER A 554 -0.49 -13.94 -29.64
N VAL A 555 0.67 -13.91 -28.99
CA VAL A 555 1.80 -13.07 -29.40
C VAL A 555 3.07 -13.92 -29.35
N GLY A 556 3.34 -14.66 -30.42
CA GLY A 556 4.39 -15.68 -30.44
C GLY A 556 4.02 -16.91 -29.59
N ASN A 557 5.02 -17.63 -29.08
CA ASN A 557 4.83 -18.83 -28.26
C ASN A 557 4.98 -18.54 -26.75
N LYS A 558 4.48 -17.39 -26.28
CA LYS A 558 4.68 -16.93 -24.90
C LYS A 558 3.40 -16.36 -24.29
N ASN A 559 3.30 -16.42 -22.97
CA ASN A 559 2.33 -15.70 -22.16
C ASN A 559 3.11 -14.98 -21.05
N ILE A 560 2.82 -13.69 -20.83
CA ILE A 560 3.55 -12.87 -19.85
C ILE A 560 2.56 -12.07 -18.99
N GLY A 561 2.79 -12.08 -17.68
CA GLY A 561 2.02 -11.35 -16.69
C GLY A 561 2.86 -10.34 -15.95
N LEU A 562 2.36 -9.12 -15.78
CA LEU A 562 2.97 -8.12 -14.91
C LEU A 562 2.22 -8.08 -13.58
N GLY A 563 2.95 -8.25 -12.50
CA GLY A 563 2.44 -8.11 -11.14
C GLY A 563 3.39 -7.31 -10.26
N PHE A 564 3.03 -7.19 -9.00
CA PHE A 564 3.84 -6.52 -7.99
C PHE A 564 4.08 -7.47 -6.83
N ASN A 565 5.34 -7.63 -6.46
CA ASN A 565 5.76 -8.40 -5.31
C ASN A 565 5.71 -7.49 -4.07
N PRO A 566 4.74 -7.68 -3.16
CA PRO A 566 4.63 -6.84 -1.96
C PRO A 566 5.81 -7.05 -0.99
N ARG A 567 6.51 -8.20 -1.06
CA ARG A 567 7.68 -8.51 -0.23
C ARG A 567 8.81 -7.57 -0.58
N ILE A 568 9.36 -7.68 -1.78
CA ILE A 568 10.49 -6.85 -2.22
C ILE A 568 10.07 -5.45 -2.72
N GLN A 569 8.77 -5.14 -2.66
CA GLN A 569 8.16 -3.90 -3.16
C GLN A 569 8.48 -3.65 -4.63
N GLU A 570 8.53 -4.70 -5.46
CA GLU A 570 9.05 -4.61 -6.82
C GLU A 570 8.08 -5.12 -7.88
N HIS A 571 8.09 -4.50 -9.06
CA HIS A 571 7.35 -5.01 -10.21
C HIS A 571 8.05 -6.23 -10.77
N VAL A 572 7.25 -7.25 -11.02
CA VAL A 572 7.70 -8.56 -11.45
C VAL A 572 6.93 -8.94 -12.70
N ALA A 573 7.67 -9.31 -13.75
CA ALA A 573 7.11 -9.97 -14.91
C ALA A 573 7.31 -11.48 -14.80
N VAL A 574 6.23 -12.24 -14.89
CA VAL A 574 6.24 -13.72 -14.96
C VAL A 574 6.06 -14.11 -16.41
N ILE A 575 7.02 -14.85 -16.94
CA ILE A 575 7.13 -15.20 -18.36
C ILE A 575 6.96 -16.71 -18.49
N ILE A 576 5.97 -17.14 -19.26
CA ILE A 576 5.69 -18.53 -19.57
C ILE A 576 5.95 -18.73 -21.06
N LEU A 577 6.89 -19.61 -21.39
CA LEU A 577 7.31 -19.88 -22.77
C LEU A 577 6.92 -21.30 -23.17
N TYR A 578 6.22 -21.43 -24.29
CA TYR A 578 5.93 -22.71 -24.93
C TYR A 578 7.05 -23.08 -25.89
N GLN A 579 7.77 -24.15 -25.55
CA GLN A 579 8.78 -24.74 -26.45
C GLN A 579 8.12 -25.62 -27.51
N HIS A 580 7.03 -26.29 -27.16
CA HIS A 580 6.28 -27.19 -28.03
C HIS A 580 4.80 -27.26 -27.60
N LYS A 581 3.87 -27.26 -28.58
CA LYS A 581 2.44 -27.51 -28.40
C LYS A 581 1.98 -28.50 -29.47
N ASP A 582 1.51 -29.68 -29.06
CA ASP A 582 0.83 -30.63 -29.94
C ASP A 582 -0.58 -30.84 -29.43
N PHE A 583 -1.54 -30.29 -30.16
CA PHE A 583 -2.96 -30.34 -29.83
C PHE A 583 -3.62 -31.68 -30.18
N ILE A 584 -2.98 -32.49 -31.04
CA ILE A 584 -3.46 -33.83 -31.41
C ILE A 584 -3.09 -34.80 -30.29
N SER A 585 -1.82 -34.88 -29.93
CA SER A 585 -1.37 -35.74 -28.83
C SER A 585 -1.59 -35.12 -27.43
N ARG A 586 -2.00 -33.84 -27.38
CA ARG A 586 -2.12 -33.01 -26.16
C ARG A 586 -0.82 -32.88 -25.38
N ARG A 587 0.32 -33.09 -26.02
CA ARG A 587 1.64 -32.95 -25.41
C ARG A 587 2.14 -31.53 -25.58
N TYR A 588 2.60 -30.95 -24.48
CA TYR A 588 3.22 -29.62 -24.50
C TYR A 588 4.49 -29.62 -23.65
N ARG A 589 5.36 -28.65 -23.92
CA ARG A 589 6.54 -28.36 -23.09
C ARG A 589 6.61 -26.86 -22.88
N LEU A 590 6.69 -26.46 -21.61
CA LEU A 590 6.70 -25.07 -21.22
C LEU A 590 7.77 -24.79 -20.16
N THR A 591 8.24 -23.55 -20.10
CA THR A 591 9.16 -23.06 -19.08
C THR A 591 8.60 -21.79 -18.45
N CYS A 592 8.95 -21.54 -17.19
CA CYS A 592 8.58 -20.34 -16.47
C CYS A 592 9.84 -19.60 -16.00
N SER A 593 9.86 -18.27 -16.13
CA SER A 593 10.91 -17.42 -15.59
C SER A 593 10.31 -16.12 -15.04
N LEU A 594 11.07 -15.49 -14.15
CA LEU A 594 10.62 -14.31 -13.43
C LEU A 594 11.65 -13.21 -13.58
N ARG A 595 11.17 -11.98 -13.84
CA ARG A 595 12.03 -10.83 -14.02
C ARG A 595 11.58 -9.66 -13.17
N GLU A 596 12.45 -9.27 -12.26
CA GLU A 596 12.30 -8.07 -11.46
C GLU A 596 12.72 -6.86 -12.30
N CYS A 597 11.90 -5.80 -12.32
CA CYS A 597 12.17 -4.65 -13.16
C CYS A 597 13.45 -3.88 -12.78
N GLY A 598 13.87 -3.91 -11.50
CA GLY A 598 15.02 -3.15 -11.00
C GLY A 598 16.34 -3.92 -10.87
N THR A 599 16.32 -5.25 -10.80
CA THR A 599 17.45 -6.07 -10.31
C THR A 599 17.86 -7.22 -11.24
N GLY A 600 17.11 -7.47 -12.33
CA GLY A 600 17.47 -8.45 -13.37
C GLY A 600 16.52 -9.65 -13.44
N SER A 601 16.85 -10.62 -14.29
CA SER A 601 16.07 -11.86 -14.49
C SER A 601 16.58 -12.99 -13.62
N ARG A 602 15.66 -13.81 -13.10
CA ARG A 602 15.95 -15.08 -12.41
C ARG A 602 15.34 -16.22 -13.24
N GLU A 603 16.19 -17.17 -13.64
CA GLU A 603 15.78 -18.40 -14.31
C GLU A 603 15.70 -19.55 -13.29
N GLY A 604 14.87 -20.56 -13.57
CA GLY A 604 14.83 -21.81 -12.78
C GLY A 604 13.55 -22.08 -12.00
N LEU A 605 12.42 -21.42 -12.32
CA LEU A 605 11.13 -21.79 -11.74
C LEU A 605 10.59 -23.09 -12.36
N GLY A 606 9.87 -23.86 -11.55
CA GLY A 606 9.09 -25.00 -12.03
C GLY A 606 8.04 -24.55 -13.06
N PRO A 607 7.72 -25.38 -14.07
CA PRO A 607 6.65 -25.08 -15.02
C PRO A 607 5.28 -25.02 -14.30
N PRO A 608 4.32 -24.17 -14.74
CA PRO A 608 2.96 -24.23 -14.26
C PRO A 608 2.36 -25.65 -14.38
N PRO A 609 1.51 -26.05 -13.41
CA PRO A 609 0.93 -27.40 -13.34
C PRO A 609 -0.02 -27.71 -14.49
N LEU A 610 -0.67 -26.69 -15.07
CA LEU A 610 -1.53 -26.80 -16.24
C LEU A 610 -1.12 -25.75 -17.29
N PRO A 611 -1.33 -26.00 -18.60
CA PRO A 611 -0.90 -25.09 -19.65
C PRO A 611 -1.81 -23.85 -19.68
N PRO A 612 -1.32 -22.62 -19.45
CA PRO A 612 -2.12 -21.40 -19.56
C PRO A 612 -2.57 -21.13 -21.00
N ASN A 613 -3.80 -20.68 -21.21
CA ASN A 613 -4.26 -20.23 -22.51
C ASN A 613 -3.58 -18.91 -22.96
N ASP A 614 -3.92 -18.43 -24.16
CA ASP A 614 -3.28 -17.23 -24.73
C ASP A 614 -3.80 -15.91 -24.13
N MET A 615 -4.77 -15.92 -23.20
CA MET A 615 -5.26 -14.69 -22.56
C MET A 615 -4.24 -14.14 -21.57
N PRO A 616 -4.08 -12.81 -21.46
CA PRO A 616 -3.28 -12.21 -20.41
C PRO A 616 -3.81 -12.59 -19.02
N PRO A 617 -2.93 -12.75 -18.02
CA PRO A 617 -3.37 -13.07 -16.67
C PRO A 617 -4.11 -11.91 -16.00
N ALA A 618 -5.00 -12.24 -15.07
CA ALA A 618 -5.51 -11.31 -14.08
C ALA A 618 -4.52 -11.20 -12.92
N TYR A 619 -4.19 -9.98 -12.49
CA TYR A 619 -3.40 -9.73 -11.28
C TYR A 619 -4.34 -9.29 -10.15
N VAL A 620 -4.34 -10.00 -9.03
CA VAL A 620 -5.12 -9.67 -7.83
C VAL A 620 -4.26 -9.94 -6.59
N ASP A 621 -4.06 -8.91 -5.76
CA ASP A 621 -3.41 -8.99 -4.44
C ASP A 621 -2.09 -9.79 -4.38
N GLY A 622 -1.20 -9.59 -5.37
CA GLY A 622 0.11 -10.26 -5.41
C GLY A 622 0.13 -11.59 -6.16
N VAL A 623 -1.01 -12.05 -6.67
CA VAL A 623 -1.15 -13.32 -7.37
C VAL A 623 -1.56 -13.09 -8.83
N LEU A 624 -0.95 -13.83 -9.76
CA LEU A 624 -1.34 -13.86 -11.16
C LEU A 624 -2.18 -15.09 -11.46
N TYR A 625 -3.27 -14.91 -12.20
CA TYR A 625 -4.23 -15.97 -12.52
C TYR A 625 -4.41 -16.12 -14.02
N TRP A 626 -4.27 -17.34 -14.51
CA TRP A 626 -4.55 -17.74 -15.89
C TRP A 626 -5.67 -18.77 -15.94
N MET A 627 -6.36 -18.84 -17.07
CA MET A 627 -7.24 -19.97 -17.39
C MET A 627 -6.42 -21.03 -18.12
N SER A 628 -6.56 -22.31 -17.75
CA SER A 628 -5.92 -23.39 -18.47
C SER A 628 -6.48 -23.56 -19.89
N ASP A 629 -5.62 -23.99 -20.82
CA ASP A 629 -6.00 -24.30 -22.20
C ASP A 629 -6.65 -25.70 -22.25
N PRO A 630 -7.97 -25.78 -22.52
CA PRO A 630 -8.69 -27.05 -22.52
C PRO A 630 -8.24 -27.98 -23.64
N SER A 631 -7.68 -27.44 -24.73
CA SER A 631 -7.21 -28.23 -25.87
C SER A 631 -5.91 -28.99 -25.58
N LEU A 632 -5.15 -28.53 -24.58
CA LEU A 632 -3.92 -29.17 -24.10
C LEU A 632 -4.12 -29.90 -22.76
N CYS A 633 -5.24 -29.67 -22.05
CA CYS A 633 -5.54 -30.35 -20.80
C CYS A 633 -5.95 -31.83 -21.02
N PRO A 634 -5.40 -32.78 -20.23
CA PRO A 634 -5.75 -34.21 -20.37
C PRO A 634 -7.24 -34.52 -20.12
N THR A 635 -7.88 -33.78 -19.21
CA THR A 635 -9.24 -34.05 -18.72
C THR A 635 -10.34 -33.33 -19.51
N ASN A 636 -10.00 -32.52 -20.53
CA ASN A 636 -10.91 -31.53 -21.15
C ASN A 636 -11.56 -30.55 -20.15
N LYS A 637 -11.04 -30.46 -18.92
CA LYS A 637 -11.57 -29.54 -17.92
C LYS A 637 -10.72 -28.28 -17.84
N GLN A 638 -11.39 -27.14 -17.74
CA GLN A 638 -10.73 -25.87 -17.46
C GLN A 638 -10.57 -25.69 -15.94
N ALA A 639 -9.40 -25.20 -15.53
CA ALA A 639 -9.10 -24.81 -14.16
C ALA A 639 -8.21 -23.57 -14.14
N LEU A 640 -8.31 -22.80 -13.07
CA LEU A 640 -7.47 -21.63 -12.87
C LEU A 640 -6.07 -22.07 -12.45
N VAL A 641 -5.07 -21.48 -13.07
CA VAL A 641 -3.67 -21.59 -12.64
C VAL A 641 -3.32 -20.29 -11.94
N SER A 642 -2.98 -20.35 -10.66
CA SER A 642 -2.51 -19.20 -9.90
C SER A 642 -1.00 -19.29 -9.69
N PHE A 643 -0.33 -18.15 -9.70
CA PHE A 643 1.07 -18.01 -9.33
C PHE A 643 1.20 -16.91 -8.28
N ASP A 644 1.56 -17.29 -7.06
CA ASP A 644 1.85 -16.33 -6.00
C ASP A 644 3.27 -15.78 -6.23
N ILE A 645 3.37 -14.49 -6.54
CA ILE A 645 4.66 -13.84 -6.84
C ILE A 645 5.56 -13.80 -5.61
N ALA A 646 4.97 -13.77 -4.42
CA ALA A 646 5.65 -13.62 -3.17
C ALA A 646 6.31 -14.95 -2.75
N THR A 647 5.58 -16.05 -2.81
CA THR A 647 6.08 -17.41 -2.50
C THR A 647 6.78 -18.08 -3.68
N GLU A 648 6.58 -17.58 -4.91
CA GLU A 648 7.02 -18.20 -6.17
C GLU A 648 6.40 -19.59 -6.40
N GLU A 649 5.18 -19.82 -5.89
CA GLU A 649 4.47 -21.10 -5.96
C GLU A 649 3.27 -21.06 -6.91
N PHE A 650 3.06 -22.17 -7.62
CA PHE A 650 1.86 -22.39 -8.42
C PHE A 650 0.81 -23.16 -7.64
N ASP A 651 -0.46 -22.84 -7.89
CA ASP A 651 -1.60 -23.63 -7.43
C ASP A 651 -2.65 -23.78 -8.54
N VAL A 652 -3.52 -24.78 -8.41
CA VAL A 652 -4.62 -25.06 -9.33
C VAL A 652 -5.93 -24.93 -8.60
N ILE A 653 -6.71 -23.96 -9.05
CA ILE A 653 -7.99 -23.62 -8.45
C ILE A 653 -9.13 -24.18 -9.32
N PRO A 654 -10.06 -24.96 -8.75
CA PRO A 654 -11.18 -25.51 -9.52
C PRO A 654 -12.17 -24.41 -9.93
N CYS A 655 -12.64 -24.49 -11.17
CA CYS A 655 -13.73 -23.65 -11.68
C CYS A 655 -15.10 -24.22 -11.31
N PRO A 656 -16.16 -23.40 -11.31
CA PRO A 656 -17.53 -23.88 -11.22
C PRO A 656 -17.80 -24.96 -12.27
N SER A 657 -18.54 -26.00 -11.92
CA SER A 657 -18.75 -27.20 -12.76
C SER A 657 -19.21 -26.88 -14.19
N HIS A 658 -20.12 -25.92 -14.36
CA HIS A 658 -20.65 -25.48 -15.65
C HIS A 658 -19.67 -24.67 -16.52
N ILE A 659 -18.60 -24.12 -15.92
CA ILE A 659 -17.47 -23.48 -16.63
C ILE A 659 -16.39 -24.50 -16.92
N SER A 660 -16.21 -25.48 -16.02
CA SER A 660 -15.15 -26.48 -16.11
C SER A 660 -15.28 -27.38 -17.34
N GLU A 661 -16.50 -27.63 -17.84
CA GLU A 661 -16.74 -28.54 -18.96
C GLU A 661 -16.54 -27.86 -20.32
N TRP A 662 -15.38 -28.09 -20.93
CA TRP A 662 -15.14 -27.68 -22.31
C TRP A 662 -15.89 -28.59 -23.29
N CYS A 663 -16.70 -28.00 -24.17
CA CYS A 663 -17.40 -28.72 -25.23
C CYS A 663 -17.20 -28.04 -26.59
N ASN A 664 -16.59 -28.74 -27.54
CA ASN A 664 -16.35 -28.25 -28.91
C ASN A 664 -17.64 -27.86 -29.65
N GLU A 665 -18.78 -28.47 -29.28
CA GLU A 665 -20.08 -28.24 -29.93
C GLU A 665 -20.71 -26.91 -29.50
N LYS A 666 -20.48 -26.46 -28.26
CA LYS A 666 -21.13 -25.25 -27.70
C LYS A 666 -20.34 -23.95 -27.91
N ARG A 667 -19.09 -24.02 -28.38
CA ARG A 667 -18.17 -22.87 -28.59
C ARG A 667 -18.08 -21.88 -27.39
N ARG A 668 -18.38 -22.34 -26.18
CA ARG A 668 -18.27 -21.51 -24.98
C ARG A 668 -16.80 -21.34 -24.62
N HIS A 669 -16.41 -20.14 -24.21
CA HIS A 669 -15.02 -19.86 -23.83
C HIS A 669 -14.96 -19.16 -22.47
N GLY A 670 -14.27 -19.81 -21.53
CA GLY A 670 -13.94 -19.25 -20.22
C GLY A 670 -12.60 -18.52 -20.23
N PHE A 671 -12.54 -17.36 -19.58
CA PHE A 671 -11.29 -16.63 -19.31
C PHE A 671 -11.37 -15.85 -18.01
N VAL A 672 -10.21 -15.37 -17.54
CA VAL A 672 -10.08 -14.69 -16.24
C VAL A 672 -9.89 -13.20 -16.44
N VAL A 673 -10.51 -12.40 -15.58
CA VAL A 673 -10.27 -10.96 -15.48
C VAL A 673 -10.25 -10.54 -14.02
N GLU A 674 -9.55 -9.45 -13.73
CA GLU A 674 -9.75 -8.71 -12.48
C GLU A 674 -10.90 -7.71 -12.69
N LEU A 675 -11.81 -7.54 -11.73
CA LEU A 675 -12.77 -6.43 -11.73
C LEU A 675 -12.92 -5.92 -10.30
N HIS A 676 -12.66 -4.63 -10.08
CA HIS A 676 -12.79 -3.99 -8.76
C HIS A 676 -11.93 -4.63 -7.67
N GLY A 677 -10.73 -5.09 -8.02
CA GLY A 677 -9.82 -5.80 -7.13
C GLY A 677 -10.26 -7.23 -6.83
N MET A 678 -11.27 -7.75 -7.53
CA MET A 678 -11.76 -9.12 -7.33
C MET A 678 -11.40 -10.00 -8.53
N LEU A 679 -11.03 -11.24 -8.24
CA LEU A 679 -10.82 -12.26 -9.24
C LEU A 679 -12.16 -12.69 -9.84
N CYS A 680 -12.28 -12.59 -11.16
CA CYS A 680 -13.49 -12.95 -11.88
C CYS A 680 -13.21 -13.95 -13.00
N VAL A 681 -14.14 -14.87 -13.22
CA VAL A 681 -14.16 -15.73 -14.40
C VAL A 681 -15.33 -15.31 -15.28
N VAL A 682 -15.04 -15.13 -16.57
CA VAL A 682 -16.02 -14.78 -17.59
C VAL A 682 -16.26 -15.99 -18.46
N LEU A 683 -17.53 -16.40 -18.57
CA LEU A 683 -17.97 -17.41 -19.52
C LEU A 683 -18.68 -16.70 -20.68
N ALA A 684 -18.08 -16.77 -21.87
CA ALA A 684 -18.70 -16.28 -23.09
C ALA A 684 -19.49 -17.38 -23.79
N ASP A 685 -20.76 -17.13 -24.07
CA ASP A 685 -21.62 -18.00 -24.89
C ASP A 685 -21.97 -17.32 -26.23
N PRO A 686 -21.27 -17.67 -27.32
CA PRO A 686 -21.53 -17.09 -28.63
C PRO A 686 -22.89 -17.41 -29.23
N MET A 687 -23.54 -18.51 -28.81
CA MET A 687 -24.86 -18.87 -29.33
C MET A 687 -25.96 -18.04 -28.67
N ALA A 688 -25.78 -17.73 -27.38
CA ALA A 688 -26.65 -16.82 -26.65
C ALA A 688 -26.26 -15.34 -26.82
N ASP A 689 -25.08 -15.02 -27.35
CA ASP A 689 -24.51 -13.66 -27.31
C ASP A 689 -24.55 -13.09 -25.88
N GLU A 690 -24.19 -13.93 -24.90
CA GLU A 690 -24.22 -13.61 -23.47
C GLU A 690 -22.84 -13.82 -22.83
N LEU A 691 -22.47 -12.88 -21.95
CA LEU A 691 -21.34 -13.03 -21.04
C LEU A 691 -21.85 -13.24 -19.62
N GLU A 692 -21.39 -14.30 -18.96
CA GLU A 692 -21.60 -14.50 -17.53
C GLU A 692 -20.33 -14.16 -16.77
N ILE A 693 -20.43 -13.31 -15.75
CA ILE A 693 -19.30 -12.92 -14.91
C ILE A 693 -19.52 -13.50 -13.52
N TRP A 694 -18.57 -14.32 -13.09
CA TRP A 694 -18.53 -14.99 -11.79
C TRP A 694 -17.39 -14.41 -10.95
N ILE A 695 -17.66 -14.08 -9.70
CA ILE A 695 -16.71 -13.45 -8.78
C ILE A 695 -16.30 -14.44 -7.71
N TRP A 696 -15.00 -14.52 -7.44
CA TRP A 696 -14.43 -15.30 -6.35
C TRP A 696 -14.55 -14.55 -5.02
N LYS A 697 -15.17 -15.16 -4.01
CA LYS A 697 -15.20 -14.61 -2.65
C LYS A 697 -14.20 -15.32 -1.74
N LEU A 698 -13.07 -14.64 -1.46
CA LEU A 698 -11.97 -15.17 -0.66
C LEU A 698 -12.38 -15.70 0.72
N GLY A 699 -13.42 -15.15 1.34
CA GLY A 699 -13.85 -15.53 2.70
C GLY A 699 -14.61 -16.86 2.80
N TYR A 700 -15.12 -17.40 1.69
CA TYR A 700 -15.97 -18.60 1.69
C TYR A 700 -15.51 -19.67 0.69
N ASP A 701 -14.44 -19.41 -0.07
CA ASP A 701 -13.93 -20.29 -1.13
C ASP A 701 -15.03 -20.71 -2.14
N GLN A 702 -15.83 -19.72 -2.56
CA GLN A 702 -17.01 -19.92 -3.40
C GLN A 702 -17.10 -18.91 -4.54
N TRP A 703 -17.72 -19.36 -5.63
CA TRP A 703 -18.00 -18.57 -6.82
C TRP A 703 -19.46 -18.12 -6.85
N ASP A 704 -19.66 -16.81 -6.97
CA ASP A 704 -20.99 -16.23 -7.13
C ASP A 704 -21.15 -15.61 -8.51
N LYS A 705 -22.28 -15.89 -9.16
CA LYS A 705 -22.66 -15.21 -10.41
C LYS A 705 -23.02 -13.77 -10.10
N ALA A 706 -22.25 -12.83 -10.63
CA ALA A 706 -22.44 -11.40 -10.37
C ALA A 706 -23.20 -10.70 -11.50
N TYR A 707 -22.90 -11.03 -12.76
CA TYR A 707 -23.52 -10.36 -13.91
C TYR A 707 -23.84 -11.33 -15.04
N THR A 708 -24.90 -11.00 -15.79
CA THR A 708 -25.16 -11.52 -17.13
C THR A 708 -25.33 -10.33 -18.08
N ILE A 709 -24.47 -10.27 -19.09
CA ILE A 709 -24.46 -9.21 -20.10
C ILE A 709 -25.03 -9.80 -21.38
N CYS A 710 -26.14 -9.24 -21.87
CA CYS A 710 -26.75 -9.66 -23.13
C CYS A 710 -26.33 -8.70 -24.26
N LEU A 711 -25.74 -9.25 -25.32
CA LEU A 711 -25.15 -8.49 -26.43
C LEU A 711 -25.94 -8.63 -27.74
N LYS A 712 -27.04 -9.38 -27.75
CA LYS A 712 -27.87 -9.65 -28.95
C LYS A 712 -28.30 -8.38 -29.70
N GLU A 713 -28.60 -7.31 -28.98
CA GLU A 713 -29.04 -6.03 -29.56
C GLU A 713 -27.89 -5.16 -30.08
N TRP A 714 -26.64 -5.61 -29.91
CA TRP A 714 -25.43 -4.85 -30.20
C TRP A 714 -24.50 -5.65 -31.12
N PRO A 715 -24.77 -5.70 -32.44
CA PRO A 715 -24.01 -6.52 -33.41
C PRO A 715 -22.50 -6.23 -33.39
N ASP A 716 -22.13 -4.98 -33.08
CA ASP A 716 -20.77 -4.52 -32.91
C ASP A 716 -19.96 -5.25 -31.82
N TYR A 717 -20.66 -5.88 -30.89
CA TYR A 717 -20.15 -6.62 -29.74
C TYR A 717 -20.58 -8.09 -29.78
N SER A 718 -21.08 -8.61 -30.91
CA SER A 718 -21.48 -10.02 -31.01
C SER A 718 -20.27 -10.94 -30.78
N LEU A 719 -20.45 -11.90 -29.88
CA LEU A 719 -19.48 -12.92 -29.47
C LEU A 719 -19.22 -13.95 -30.58
N LEU A 720 -20.09 -14.03 -31.59
CA LEU A 720 -19.83 -14.82 -32.80
C LEU A 720 -18.69 -14.25 -33.65
N SER A 721 -18.41 -12.95 -33.53
CA SER A 721 -17.46 -12.23 -34.38
C SER A 721 -16.36 -11.50 -33.61
N ASN A 722 -16.49 -11.34 -32.30
CA ASN A 722 -15.54 -10.63 -31.44
C ASN A 722 -15.25 -11.39 -30.15
N ILE A 723 -14.07 -11.16 -29.59
CA ILE A 723 -13.82 -11.46 -28.17
C ILE A 723 -14.12 -10.17 -27.39
N VAL A 724 -15.13 -10.23 -26.53
CA VAL A 724 -15.55 -9.09 -25.70
C VAL A 724 -14.99 -9.27 -24.29
N VAL A 725 -14.15 -8.34 -23.86
CA VAL A 725 -13.48 -8.38 -22.55
C VAL A 725 -14.07 -7.30 -21.63
N PRO A 726 -14.62 -7.68 -20.46
CA PRO A 726 -14.91 -6.74 -19.38
C PRO A 726 -13.60 -6.19 -18.80
N MET A 727 -13.37 -4.89 -18.97
CA MET A 727 -12.11 -4.22 -18.60
C MET A 727 -12.14 -3.69 -17.17
N SER A 728 -13.27 -3.16 -16.71
CA SER A 728 -13.40 -2.53 -15.38
C SER A 728 -14.87 -2.26 -15.10
N ILE A 729 -15.23 -2.08 -13.83
CA ILE A 729 -16.52 -1.53 -13.43
C ILE A 729 -16.30 -0.04 -13.06
N ASP A 730 -17.29 0.85 -13.13
CA ASP A 730 -17.18 2.20 -12.51
C ASP A 730 -17.75 2.11 -11.08
N PRO A 731 -16.99 2.49 -10.03
CA PRO A 731 -17.44 2.36 -8.64
C PRO A 731 -18.63 3.25 -8.28
N ARG A 732 -19.01 4.23 -9.10
CA ARG A 732 -20.09 5.18 -8.76
C ARG A 732 -21.46 4.74 -9.24
N ASP A 733 -21.54 4.20 -10.45
CA ASP A 733 -22.79 3.81 -11.10
C ASP A 733 -22.85 2.32 -11.44
N GLY A 734 -21.76 1.57 -11.23
CA GLY A 734 -21.72 0.12 -11.45
C GLY A 734 -21.69 -0.28 -12.93
N LYS A 735 -21.50 0.67 -13.85
CA LYS A 735 -21.42 0.38 -15.29
C LYS A 735 -20.15 -0.41 -15.61
N ILE A 736 -20.26 -1.36 -16.53
CA ILE A 736 -19.19 -2.27 -16.92
C ILE A 736 -18.60 -1.79 -18.24
N LEU A 737 -17.29 -1.54 -18.26
CA LEU A 737 -16.57 -1.15 -19.45
C LEU A 737 -16.22 -2.40 -20.27
N LEU A 738 -16.72 -2.47 -21.50
CA LEU A 738 -16.50 -3.58 -22.43
C LEU A 738 -15.57 -3.15 -23.56
N SER A 739 -14.65 -4.04 -23.96
CA SER A 739 -13.73 -3.83 -25.08
C SER A 739 -13.77 -5.01 -26.04
N THR A 740 -13.80 -4.74 -27.34
CA THR A 740 -13.55 -5.73 -28.40
C THR A 740 -12.12 -5.66 -28.95
N GLY A 741 -11.25 -4.87 -28.33
CA GLY A 741 -9.94 -4.48 -28.85
C GLY A 741 -9.99 -3.35 -29.87
N ARG A 742 -11.13 -3.13 -30.55
CA ARG A 742 -11.34 -2.01 -31.50
C ARG A 742 -12.45 -1.06 -31.09
N LYS A 743 -13.42 -1.53 -30.33
CA LYS A 743 -14.56 -0.76 -29.84
C LYS A 743 -14.58 -0.81 -28.33
N VAL A 744 -14.97 0.31 -27.71
CA VAL A 744 -15.15 0.41 -26.26
C VAL A 744 -16.54 0.96 -25.97
N GLY A 745 -17.23 0.36 -25.00
CA GLY A 745 -18.56 0.77 -24.58
C GLY A 745 -18.79 0.55 -23.08
N LEU A 746 -19.73 1.31 -22.51
CA LEU A 746 -20.19 1.20 -21.14
C LEU A 746 -21.54 0.49 -21.11
N TYR A 747 -21.56 -0.71 -20.54
CA TYR A 747 -22.77 -1.48 -20.32
C TYR A 747 -23.35 -1.14 -18.94
N ASP A 748 -24.61 -0.73 -18.93
CA ASP A 748 -25.37 -0.54 -17.69
C ASP A 748 -26.08 -1.86 -17.33
N PRO A 749 -25.69 -2.53 -16.23
CA PRO A 749 -26.33 -3.78 -15.83
C PRO A 749 -27.77 -3.59 -15.32
N ALA A 750 -28.15 -2.39 -14.85
CA ALA A 750 -29.51 -2.11 -14.38
C ALA A 750 -30.46 -1.88 -15.56
N ASP A 751 -30.04 -1.05 -16.52
CA ASP A 751 -30.85 -0.70 -17.68
C ASP A 751 -30.68 -1.66 -18.87
N ARG A 752 -29.70 -2.58 -18.81
CA ARG A 752 -29.29 -3.50 -19.89
C ARG A 752 -28.97 -2.78 -21.20
N LYS A 753 -28.43 -1.57 -21.12
CA LYS A 753 -28.08 -0.72 -22.26
C LYS A 753 -26.58 -0.58 -22.42
N LEU A 754 -26.11 -0.52 -23.65
CA LEU A 754 -24.70 -0.31 -23.99
C LEU A 754 -24.51 1.07 -24.64
N GLU A 755 -23.76 1.94 -23.97
CA GLU A 755 -23.34 3.23 -24.51
C GLU A 755 -21.99 3.08 -25.23
N ARG A 756 -21.91 3.41 -26.52
CA ARG A 756 -20.65 3.35 -27.29
C ARG A 756 -19.78 4.58 -26.99
N LEU A 757 -18.55 4.35 -26.52
CA LEU A 757 -17.58 5.39 -26.20
C LEU A 757 -16.62 5.68 -27.37
N CYS A 758 -16.11 4.64 -28.03
CA CYS A 758 -15.28 4.79 -29.22
C CYS A 758 -15.37 3.57 -30.15
N ALA A 759 -15.16 3.81 -31.44
CA ALA A 759 -15.01 2.79 -32.47
C ALA A 759 -13.82 3.14 -33.36
N LEU A 760 -12.79 2.29 -33.37
CA LEU A 760 -11.55 2.49 -34.12
C LEU A 760 -11.62 1.61 -35.38
N GLY A 761 -11.98 2.21 -36.53
CA GLY A 761 -12.07 1.46 -37.80
C GLY A 761 -12.86 2.06 -38.97
N GLU A 762 -13.57 3.17 -38.79
CA GLU A 762 -14.32 3.81 -39.90
C GLU A 762 -13.82 5.26 -40.11
N MET A 763 -12.72 5.43 -40.84
CA MET A 763 -12.43 6.72 -41.46
C MET A 763 -13.25 6.80 -42.76
N PRO A 764 -14.16 7.77 -42.94
CA PRO A 764 -14.76 8.00 -44.24
C PRO A 764 -13.63 8.41 -45.19
N VAL A 765 -13.46 7.67 -46.28
CA VAL A 765 -12.72 8.18 -47.44
C VAL A 765 -13.36 9.51 -47.80
N ALA A 766 -12.54 10.57 -47.87
CA ALA A 766 -13.00 11.90 -48.22
C ALA A 766 -13.62 11.90 -49.63
N GLY A 767 -14.94 11.74 -49.68
CA GLY A 767 -15.78 12.08 -50.82
C GLY A 767 -16.41 13.44 -50.56
N ASN A 768 -16.24 14.35 -51.51
CA ASN A 768 -16.62 15.76 -51.50
C ASN A 768 -17.86 16.14 -50.67
N ASN A 769 -17.69 17.24 -49.92
CA ASN A 769 -18.69 18.22 -49.49
C ASN A 769 -20.12 17.70 -49.23
N SER A 770 -20.37 17.23 -48.00
CA SER A 770 -21.68 17.44 -47.37
C SER A 770 -21.51 17.59 -45.84
N LYS A 771 -22.10 18.66 -45.31
CA LYS A 771 -22.10 19.00 -43.87
C LYS A 771 -22.80 17.88 -43.08
N ARG A 772 -22.11 17.27 -42.11
CA ARG A 772 -22.75 16.38 -41.11
C ARG A 772 -23.43 17.21 -40.01
N GLN A 773 -24.72 16.96 -39.78
CA GLN A 773 -25.43 17.37 -38.57
C GLN A 773 -24.97 16.51 -37.37
N LEU A 774 -24.76 17.14 -36.22
CA LEU A 774 -24.47 16.46 -34.95
C LEU A 774 -25.71 15.71 -34.42
N PRO A 775 -25.56 14.54 -33.78
CA PRO A 775 -26.57 14.01 -32.86
C PRO A 775 -26.65 14.92 -31.63
N GLY A 776 -27.88 15.17 -31.16
CA GLY A 776 -28.21 16.06 -30.05
C GLY A 776 -27.38 15.82 -28.79
N GLY A 777 -27.03 16.93 -28.14
CA GLY A 777 -26.03 17.03 -27.10
C GLY A 777 -26.25 16.14 -25.86
N SER A 778 -25.14 15.55 -25.41
CA SER A 778 -24.98 15.02 -24.07
C SER A 778 -24.97 16.18 -23.07
N ARG A 779 -25.94 16.18 -22.16
CA ARG A 779 -26.00 17.09 -21.02
C ARG A 779 -24.73 16.97 -20.17
N GLU A 780 -24.14 18.12 -19.89
CA GLU A 780 -23.13 18.35 -18.86
C GLU A 780 -23.62 17.81 -17.50
N LEU A 781 -22.79 17.02 -16.83
CA LEU A 781 -22.85 16.80 -15.39
C LEU A 781 -21.86 17.77 -14.71
N CYS A 782 -22.25 19.04 -14.62
CA CYS A 782 -21.65 20.02 -13.71
C CYS A 782 -22.75 20.56 -12.78
N LEU A 783 -22.54 20.40 -11.48
CA LEU A 783 -23.41 20.88 -10.41
C LEU A 783 -23.37 22.42 -10.31
N SER A 784 -24.53 23.02 -10.57
CA SER A 784 -25.10 24.26 -10.00
C SER A 784 -24.18 25.46 -9.67
N LYS A 785 -24.32 26.54 -10.44
CA LYS A 785 -24.49 27.91 -9.90
C LYS A 785 -25.57 28.63 -10.72
N ARG A 786 -26.60 29.14 -10.04
CA ARG A 786 -27.69 29.95 -10.61
C ARG A 786 -27.18 31.34 -11.02
N SER A 787 -27.60 31.82 -12.19
CA SER A 787 -28.06 33.19 -12.37
C SER A 787 -29.08 33.27 -13.51
N ARG A 788 -30.10 34.11 -13.32
CA ARG A 788 -31.21 34.42 -14.22
C ARG A 788 -30.76 35.40 -15.31
N LEU A 789 -31.28 35.29 -16.54
CA LEU A 789 -32.01 36.36 -17.25
C LEU A 789 -32.52 35.89 -18.65
N ASP A 790 -33.84 35.98 -18.80
CA ASP A 790 -34.71 36.44 -19.91
C ASP A 790 -34.41 36.27 -21.43
N HIS A 791 -35.48 35.79 -22.09
CA HIS A 791 -36.08 36.20 -23.38
C HIS A 791 -35.23 36.22 -24.68
N ASN A 792 -35.57 35.40 -25.68
CA ASN A 792 -36.63 35.70 -26.67
C ASN A 792 -36.72 34.68 -27.83
N ILE A 793 -37.91 34.70 -28.43
CA ILE A 793 -38.51 33.85 -29.46
C ILE A 793 -37.93 34.12 -30.87
N SER A 794 -37.78 33.10 -31.72
CA SER A 794 -38.33 33.13 -33.09
C SER A 794 -38.44 31.75 -33.73
N GLN A 795 -39.64 31.47 -34.24
CA GLN A 795 -39.99 30.36 -35.11
C GLN A 795 -39.46 30.61 -36.53
N ARG A 796 -39.12 29.55 -37.28
CA ARG A 796 -39.37 29.49 -38.73
C ARG A 796 -39.47 28.04 -39.23
N ARG A 797 -40.57 27.79 -39.94
CA ARG A 797 -40.99 26.56 -40.65
C ARG A 797 -40.16 26.31 -41.91
N ALA A 798 -40.10 25.04 -42.35
CA ALA A 798 -39.97 24.62 -43.75
C ALA A 798 -40.54 23.19 -43.96
N PRO A 799 -40.95 22.80 -45.19
CA PRO A 799 -42.08 21.89 -45.48
C PRO A 799 -41.63 20.55 -46.15
N PRO A 800 -42.46 19.82 -46.96
CA PRO A 800 -42.93 18.47 -46.63
C PRO A 800 -42.36 17.33 -47.53
N GLU A 801 -42.72 16.12 -47.11
CA GLU A 801 -42.64 14.77 -47.69
C GLU A 801 -42.45 14.61 -49.21
N GLU A 802 -41.62 13.62 -49.59
CA GLU A 802 -41.85 12.78 -50.77
C GLU A 802 -41.56 11.30 -50.44
N TYR A 803 -42.58 10.47 -50.64
CA TYR A 803 -42.60 9.01 -50.61
C TYR A 803 -42.02 8.44 -51.90
N TYR A 804 -41.27 7.33 -51.86
CA TYR A 804 -41.38 6.24 -52.86
C TYR A 804 -40.87 4.87 -52.32
N LEU A 805 -41.84 3.99 -52.08
CA LEU A 805 -41.96 2.57 -52.46
C LEU A 805 -40.80 1.57 -52.25
N LEU A 806 -41.06 0.62 -51.35
CA LEU A 806 -40.50 -0.74 -51.29
C LEU A 806 -41.02 -1.63 -52.43
N PRO A 807 -40.24 -2.65 -52.84
CA PRO A 807 -40.80 -3.93 -53.26
C PRO A 807 -40.50 -5.04 -52.25
N SER A 808 -41.50 -5.88 -52.06
CA SER A 808 -41.57 -7.01 -51.15
C SER A 808 -41.16 -8.34 -51.81
N LEU A 809 -40.64 -9.23 -50.94
CA LEU A 809 -40.79 -10.69 -50.87
C LEU A 809 -39.89 -11.64 -51.70
N ASN A 810 -39.26 -12.51 -50.90
CA ASN A 810 -38.87 -13.92 -51.10
C ASN A 810 -37.70 -14.26 -52.04
N GLU A 811 -36.60 -14.76 -51.46
CA GLU A 811 -36.21 -16.18 -51.61
C GLU A 811 -35.06 -16.57 -50.67
N CYS A 812 -35.24 -17.70 -50.00
CA CYS A 812 -34.38 -18.24 -48.97
C CYS A 812 -33.49 -19.34 -49.54
N SER A 813 -32.39 -18.99 -50.23
CA SER A 813 -31.27 -19.92 -50.52
C SER A 813 -30.12 -19.24 -51.27
N SER A 814 -29.12 -18.68 -50.57
CA SER A 814 -27.72 -18.53 -51.06
C SER A 814 -26.77 -17.76 -50.12
N LYS A 815 -26.78 -17.99 -48.81
CA LYS A 815 -25.78 -17.37 -47.89
C LYS A 815 -24.38 -18.02 -47.90
N ARG A 816 -24.03 -18.85 -48.91
CA ARG A 816 -22.71 -19.51 -49.01
C ARG A 816 -21.75 -18.93 -50.06
N SER A 817 -22.19 -18.08 -51.00
CA SER A 817 -21.27 -17.49 -52.00
C SER A 817 -20.75 -16.08 -51.63
N ILE A 818 -21.47 -15.31 -50.82
CA ILE A 818 -21.11 -13.91 -50.51
C ILE A 818 -19.90 -13.81 -49.54
N ILE A 819 -19.58 -14.87 -48.80
CA ILE A 819 -18.45 -14.89 -47.84
C ILE A 819 -17.08 -15.06 -48.55
N LYS A 820 -17.06 -15.58 -49.79
CA LYS A 820 -15.81 -15.71 -50.56
C LYS A 820 -15.40 -14.40 -51.24
N ASP A 821 -16.35 -13.57 -51.66
CA ASP A 821 -16.05 -12.32 -52.39
C ASP A 821 -15.77 -11.11 -51.48
N LEU A 822 -16.22 -11.12 -50.22
CA LEU A 822 -15.91 -10.04 -49.26
C LEU A 822 -14.47 -10.10 -48.70
N ASN A 823 -13.78 -11.24 -48.82
CA ASN A 823 -12.39 -11.38 -48.39
C ASN A 823 -11.36 -11.07 -49.50
N ALA A 824 -11.81 -10.85 -50.74
CA ALA A 824 -10.93 -10.61 -51.89
C ALA A 824 -10.76 -9.12 -52.26
N ARG A 825 -11.41 -8.18 -51.57
CA ARG A 825 -11.33 -6.73 -51.89
C ARG A 825 -11.08 -5.80 -50.69
N CYS A 826 -10.19 -6.18 -49.78
CA CYS A 826 -9.62 -5.24 -48.80
C CYS A 826 -8.10 -5.25 -48.83
N SER A 827 -7.53 -4.61 -49.85
CA SER A 827 -6.10 -4.27 -49.91
C SER A 827 -5.91 -2.76 -49.89
N THR A 828 -5.97 -2.16 -48.69
CA THR A 828 -5.31 -0.88 -48.32
C THR A 828 -5.34 -0.73 -46.80
N THR A 829 -4.34 -1.29 -46.13
CA THR A 829 -4.20 -1.44 -44.67
C THR A 829 -3.63 -0.19 -44.00
N THR A 830 -4.46 0.61 -43.33
CA THR A 830 -4.04 1.42 -42.17
C THR A 830 -4.58 0.72 -40.92
N ALA A 831 -3.70 0.27 -40.03
CA ALA A 831 -4.04 -0.50 -38.85
C ALA A 831 -4.35 0.38 -37.62
N PRO A 832 -5.38 0.05 -36.83
CA PRO A 832 -5.98 0.97 -35.85
C PRO A 832 -5.22 1.07 -34.51
N LEU A 833 -5.46 2.17 -33.79
CA LEU A 833 -5.08 2.36 -32.38
C LEU A 833 -5.75 1.30 -31.47
N PHE A 834 -5.17 1.00 -30.31
CA PHE A 834 -5.77 0.08 -29.32
C PHE A 834 -6.07 0.76 -27.99
N PRO A 835 -7.26 0.55 -27.39
CA PRO A 835 -7.58 1.06 -26.08
C PRO A 835 -6.94 0.23 -24.97
N MET A 836 -6.38 0.89 -23.95
CA MET A 836 -5.96 0.26 -22.70
C MET A 836 -6.33 1.11 -21.49
N LEU A 837 -6.38 0.46 -20.33
CA LEU A 837 -6.48 1.12 -19.03
C LEU A 837 -5.11 1.61 -18.56
N TYR A 838 -5.08 2.71 -17.84
CA TYR A 838 -3.85 3.21 -17.21
C TYR A 838 -4.13 3.84 -15.85
N GLU A 839 -3.09 3.92 -15.02
CA GLU A 839 -3.07 4.71 -13.79
C GLU A 839 -2.02 5.80 -13.92
N GLU A 840 -2.29 6.97 -13.36
CA GLU A 840 -1.33 8.07 -13.44
C GLU A 840 -0.27 7.89 -12.35
N SER A 841 0.99 7.76 -12.76
CA SER A 841 2.11 7.42 -11.88
C SER A 841 3.42 8.06 -12.35
N LEU A 842 4.33 8.28 -11.41
CA LEU A 842 5.69 8.79 -11.67
C LEU A 842 6.76 7.68 -11.64
N ILE A 843 6.34 6.43 -11.47
CA ILE A 843 7.25 5.29 -11.28
C ILE A 843 8.19 5.08 -12.47
N SER A 844 9.46 4.78 -12.17
CA SER A 844 10.52 4.48 -13.14
C SER A 844 11.62 3.62 -12.49
N TYR A 845 12.37 2.85 -13.30
CA TYR A 845 13.46 1.98 -12.86
C TYR A 845 14.85 2.38 -13.41
N PRO A 846 15.96 2.07 -12.70
CA PRO A 846 15.98 1.60 -11.31
C PRO A 846 15.43 2.67 -10.37
N ARG A 847 14.71 2.28 -9.31
CA ARG A 847 14.27 3.22 -8.27
C ARG A 847 15.52 3.86 -7.68
N ALA A 848 15.64 5.18 -7.78
CA ALA A 848 16.91 5.89 -7.62
C ALA A 848 17.69 5.44 -6.37
N GLY A 849 18.81 4.80 -6.66
CA GLY A 849 19.79 4.28 -5.71
C GLY A 849 21.05 3.86 -6.47
N LYS A 850 21.58 4.74 -7.34
CA LYS A 850 22.97 4.61 -7.81
C LYS A 850 23.77 5.85 -7.47
N THR A 851 24.63 5.63 -6.48
CA THR A 851 26.00 6.10 -6.36
C THR A 851 26.59 6.66 -7.66
N ARG A 852 27.27 7.79 -7.51
CA ARG A 852 28.22 8.34 -8.49
C ARG A 852 29.14 7.22 -8.99
N LEU A 853 29.09 6.93 -10.29
CA LEU A 853 30.25 6.44 -11.01
C LEU A 853 30.87 7.67 -11.66
N LEU A 854 31.93 8.16 -11.01
CA LEU A 854 32.98 8.90 -11.68
C LEU A 854 33.84 7.90 -12.47
N ASP A 855 34.33 8.38 -13.61
CA ASP A 855 35.44 7.91 -14.44
C ASP A 855 35.22 6.65 -15.30
N SER A 856 35.04 6.83 -16.62
CA SER A 856 36.12 6.68 -17.63
C SER A 856 35.57 6.54 -19.05
N LEU A 857 36.02 7.49 -19.91
CA LEU A 857 35.94 7.68 -21.36
C LEU A 857 35.03 8.82 -21.83
#